data_AF-A0A4T0C2S3-F1
#
_entry.id   AF-A0A4T0C2S3-F1
#
_cell.length_a   1.000
_cell.length_b   1.000
_cell.length_c   1.000
_cell.angle_alpha   90.00
_cell.angle_beta   90.00
_cell.angle_gamma   90.00
#
_symmetry.space_group_name_H-M   'P 1'
#
loop_
_entity.id
_entity.type
_entity.pdbx_description
1 polymer ?
#
loop_
_entity_poly.entity_id
_entity_poly.type
_entity_poly.pdbx_seq_one_letter_code
_entity_poly.pdbx_strand_id
1 'polypeptide(L)'
;MDRLNHPRKEKQLDPFKPCDVFDLIGGTSTGGLIAIMLGRLEMSVDECIKAYSELIANVFGVQLSKIPMNWKGKVKPRFDSTKLEEAIKQVIRQSGVPEDALFDDGVKRGCKSFVCTIDRFTKTIVRLRSYCPPNKKNVSATICQAALATSAATTFFAPVTIGKRSFADGAFGANNPVEEVEGEASDIWIHEERALQPLVKCFISIGTGNPGIHEFEDGVPGFLGSTVPQIATETEATDKKFIARWARHYDQKRYFRFNVEQGLQDVGLAEYRREGAIEAASDGYLDHTSQEHRVRDCIRNLSTKQYWTNIDFADDLKRHADLVARQQLQEEAARRKFYDVPHVAVSSFSGRKKILEKIDNAFPRITDLETTRKPPVLVLKAMGGQGKSQIALEYCRLSRSRFQAIFWIDATSEASVQGGFEKIVKKFDPLAAAGPHDKDEKIDLVQKNLASLEEEWLLVFDNYDDPSSYKLRPYLLTNGRGFIILTSRHEESRDYTRPGIGNFLSVPSMEHDGGQDLLQNKLSGTTEQERSELLQRLGGLALAIDQAAAYISFHKLSIPDFMAAYESRKVKILQYYEKTDWEYNKHLNDSEKQIALTAYTTWEMSFQQVEPANPVRKEWITRFLSISAFLHPARIGEHIFREHYDNTYSPESDWLELFTSIPNNGDADEIGYQNSLRGAQKTKSKWLRFLRRKIVRSLKRTSSIIPGKKWESCQFQEVTRNLEKLSLVNNTDNCSGDTGLWFSIHPVIRDWLQIRMKSNLRQETLEESFRLIETVVALEVTKVAGADVNQELLNHVDILVDPLKALCKRGFLDDVLVGDSAIKFGQFYLDNGHHMKAIELLEYALDVVRASSPADKLVLRLEYTLAVVYNRDRQSSKATELLEHVVRVQDLEETHPDRLASQHELAIAYQENGQVKDAIKLLEHVVAIRETCLTETHPDRLGSQHMLAIAYQENKQVEDAIKLLEHVVNIREASLTENHPDRLGSQHALAIAYRKNGQVEDAIKLLEHVVAIQETSLTENHPNRLGSQHELAIAYQKNGQVEDAIKLQEHVVQVWQGIDEDHPLSLATRHDLAVAYIEDEQAGRGIELLEHVVQVHERIKTAEDDLWYRSSRHELAEACQERDRNIVQ
;
A
#
# COMPACT_ATOMS: atom_id res chain seq x y z
N MET A 1 22.73 -18.17 -39.03
CA MET A 1 21.87 -19.20 -39.67
C MET A 1 22.52 -20.58 -39.62
N ASP A 2 23.84 -20.69 -39.78
CA ASP A 2 24.54 -21.99 -39.81
C ASP A 2 24.30 -22.85 -38.58
N ARG A 3 24.41 -22.28 -37.37
CA ARG A 3 24.13 -23.01 -36.13
C ARG A 3 22.66 -23.49 -36.02
N LEU A 4 21.70 -22.78 -36.63
CA LEU A 4 20.29 -23.19 -36.70
C LEU A 4 20.09 -24.32 -37.73
N ASN A 5 20.84 -24.29 -38.82
CA ASN A 5 20.80 -25.29 -39.89
C ASN A 5 21.67 -26.51 -39.61
N HIS A 6 22.61 -26.46 -38.66
CA HIS A 6 23.51 -27.57 -38.36
C HIS A 6 22.75 -28.88 -38.00
N PRO A 7 21.73 -28.88 -37.11
CA PRO A 7 20.94 -30.08 -36.85
C PRO A 7 20.12 -30.56 -38.05
N ARG A 8 19.75 -29.65 -38.97
CA ARG A 8 19.02 -29.97 -40.20
C ARG A 8 19.93 -30.66 -41.21
N LYS A 9 21.17 -30.17 -41.34
CA LYS A 9 22.22 -30.75 -42.18
C LYS A 9 22.59 -32.17 -41.72
N GLU A 10 22.71 -32.40 -40.41
CA GLU A 10 22.90 -33.75 -39.85
C GLU A 10 21.74 -34.69 -40.19
N LYS A 11 20.52 -34.16 -40.25
CA LYS A 11 19.30 -34.89 -40.61
C LYS A 11 18.98 -34.89 -42.10
N GLN A 12 19.87 -34.36 -42.96
CA GLN A 12 19.67 -34.24 -44.41
C GLN A 12 18.37 -33.51 -44.82
N LEU A 13 17.96 -32.51 -44.03
CA LEU A 13 16.83 -31.63 -44.36
C LEU A 13 17.31 -30.36 -45.06
N ASP A 14 16.45 -29.78 -45.90
CA ASP A 14 16.74 -28.52 -46.58
C ASP A 14 17.08 -27.40 -45.58
N PRO A 15 18.13 -26.61 -45.83
CA PRO A 15 18.51 -25.52 -44.95
C PRO A 15 17.42 -24.43 -44.96
N PHE A 16 17.11 -23.89 -43.80
CA PHE A 16 16.26 -22.71 -43.72
C PHE A 16 16.99 -21.50 -44.30
N LYS A 17 16.27 -20.74 -45.12
CA LYS A 17 16.63 -19.38 -45.53
C LYS A 17 16.08 -18.37 -44.52
N PRO A 18 16.61 -17.15 -44.45
CA PRO A 18 16.07 -16.12 -43.57
C PRO A 18 14.58 -15.82 -43.78
N CYS A 19 14.10 -15.86 -45.02
CA CYS A 19 12.67 -15.68 -45.34
C CYS A 19 11.76 -16.81 -44.80
N ASP A 20 12.30 -17.99 -44.49
CA ASP A 20 11.53 -19.08 -43.87
C ASP A 20 11.39 -18.87 -42.36
N VAL A 21 12.32 -18.12 -41.76
CA VAL A 21 12.43 -17.94 -40.30
C VAL A 21 11.85 -16.61 -39.84
N PHE A 22 11.94 -15.54 -40.63
CA PHE A 22 11.47 -14.22 -40.23
C PHE A 22 10.21 -13.80 -40.99
N ASP A 23 9.22 -13.31 -40.24
CA ASP A 23 7.94 -12.87 -40.81
C ASP A 23 8.02 -11.44 -41.39
N LEU A 24 8.99 -10.64 -40.93
CA LEU A 24 9.29 -9.29 -41.41
C LEU A 24 10.80 -9.03 -41.38
N ILE A 25 11.34 -8.50 -42.48
CA ILE A 25 12.72 -8.04 -42.59
C ILE A 25 12.73 -6.60 -43.12
N GLY A 26 13.29 -5.68 -42.35
CA GLY A 26 13.42 -4.27 -42.71
C GLY A 26 14.88 -3.82 -42.69
N GLY A 27 15.23 -2.87 -43.57
CA GLY A 27 16.59 -2.36 -43.63
C GLY A 27 16.69 -0.95 -44.21
N THR A 28 17.82 -0.29 -43.94
CA THR A 28 18.16 1.05 -44.44
C THR A 28 19.54 1.00 -45.08
N SER A 29 19.78 1.79 -46.13
CA SER A 29 21.06 1.88 -46.82
C SER A 29 21.56 0.50 -47.29
N THR A 30 22.80 0.11 -46.97
CA THR A 30 23.35 -1.23 -47.24
C THR A 30 22.51 -2.35 -46.60
N GLY A 31 21.99 -2.14 -45.39
CA GLY A 31 21.05 -3.05 -44.74
C GLY A 31 19.73 -3.19 -45.50
N GLY A 32 19.31 -2.16 -46.24
CA GLY A 32 18.15 -2.21 -47.13
C GLY A 32 18.38 -3.11 -48.35
N LEU A 33 19.58 -3.07 -48.94
CA LEU A 33 19.95 -4.02 -50.01
C LEU A 33 19.93 -5.47 -49.50
N ILE A 34 20.48 -5.70 -48.31
CA ILE A 34 20.48 -7.02 -47.67
C ILE A 34 19.05 -7.48 -47.37
N ALA A 35 18.18 -6.59 -46.88
CA ALA A 35 16.77 -6.91 -46.64
C ALA A 35 16.04 -7.34 -47.92
N ILE A 36 16.32 -6.69 -49.06
CA ILE A 36 15.79 -7.09 -50.37
C ILE A 36 16.31 -8.47 -50.78
N MET A 37 17.62 -8.72 -50.64
CA MET A 37 18.23 -10.00 -51.02
C MET A 37 17.70 -11.17 -50.18
N LEU A 38 17.68 -11.02 -48.85
CA LEU A 38 17.27 -12.08 -47.92
C LEU A 38 15.76 -12.32 -47.89
N GLY A 39 14.97 -11.25 -48.05
CA GLY A 39 13.52 -11.32 -47.93
C GLY A 39 12.80 -11.42 -49.28
N ARG A 40 13.05 -10.48 -50.19
CA ARG A 40 12.31 -10.37 -51.47
C ARG A 40 12.87 -11.25 -52.59
N LEU A 41 14.19 -11.43 -52.64
CA LEU A 41 14.86 -12.34 -53.58
C LEU A 41 15.09 -13.74 -52.97
N GLU A 42 14.67 -13.94 -51.71
CA GLU A 42 14.68 -15.24 -51.00
C GLU A 42 16.06 -15.93 -51.06
N MET A 43 17.14 -15.16 -50.94
CA MET A 43 18.51 -15.69 -50.88
C MET A 43 18.82 -16.31 -49.52
N SER A 44 19.65 -17.34 -49.53
CA SER A 44 20.38 -17.76 -48.33
C SER A 44 21.40 -16.69 -47.91
N VAL A 45 21.93 -16.82 -46.68
CA VAL A 45 22.93 -15.87 -46.16
C VAL A 45 24.21 -15.91 -47.00
N ASP A 46 24.69 -17.10 -47.39
CA ASP A 46 25.90 -17.25 -48.19
C ASP A 46 25.74 -16.67 -49.61
N GLU A 47 24.59 -16.91 -50.24
CA GLU A 47 24.26 -16.30 -51.54
C GLU A 47 24.21 -14.77 -51.44
N CYS A 48 23.64 -14.24 -50.36
CA CYS A 48 23.56 -12.80 -50.11
C CYS A 48 24.94 -12.18 -49.87
N ILE A 49 25.79 -12.79 -49.04
CA ILE A 49 27.17 -12.32 -48.80
C ILE A 49 27.94 -12.27 -50.11
N LYS A 50 27.85 -13.33 -50.93
CA LYS A 50 28.51 -13.38 -52.23
C LYS A 50 27.97 -12.31 -53.19
N ALA A 51 26.66 -12.22 -53.35
CA ALA A 51 26.02 -11.25 -54.24
C ALA A 51 26.31 -9.80 -53.83
N TYR A 52 26.27 -9.51 -52.52
CA TYR A 52 26.60 -8.21 -51.98
C TYR A 52 28.08 -7.86 -52.20
N SER A 53 29.00 -8.81 -51.95
CA SER A 53 30.45 -8.59 -52.16
C SER A 53 30.78 -8.32 -53.62
N GLU A 54 30.19 -9.07 -54.56
CA GLU A 54 30.31 -8.83 -56.00
C GLU A 54 29.71 -7.47 -56.41
N LEU A 55 28.53 -7.13 -55.89
CA LEU A 55 27.87 -5.84 -56.13
C LEU A 55 28.76 -4.67 -55.68
N ILE A 56 29.25 -4.69 -54.44
CA ILE A 56 30.09 -3.62 -53.89
C ILE A 56 31.44 -3.54 -54.62
N ALA A 57 32.05 -4.67 -54.97
CA ALA A 57 33.29 -4.68 -55.76
C ALA A 57 33.11 -4.01 -57.13
N ASN A 58 31.98 -4.29 -57.81
CA ASN A 58 31.64 -3.69 -59.11
C ASN A 58 31.34 -2.18 -59.02
N VAL A 59 30.68 -1.76 -57.94
CA VAL A 59 30.24 -0.37 -57.74
C VAL A 59 31.39 0.54 -57.29
N PHE A 60 32.25 0.07 -56.38
CA PHE A 60 33.30 0.88 -55.76
C PHE A 60 34.70 0.68 -56.38
N GLY A 61 34.81 -0.10 -57.46
CA GLY A 61 36.08 -0.39 -58.15
C GLY A 61 36.76 0.80 -58.85
N VAL A 62 36.02 1.85 -59.26
CA VAL A 62 36.57 3.08 -59.89
C VAL A 62 35.77 4.32 -59.46
N GLN A 63 36.40 5.23 -58.71
CA GLN A 63 35.82 6.49 -58.22
C GLN A 63 35.77 7.56 -59.34
N LEU A 64 34.61 8.20 -59.56
CA LEU A 64 34.42 9.18 -60.65
C LEU A 64 34.99 10.58 -60.35
N SER A 65 35.15 10.93 -59.05
CA SER A 65 35.58 12.27 -58.64
C SER A 65 36.21 12.28 -57.25
N LYS A 66 37.35 12.96 -57.08
CA LYS A 66 37.98 13.22 -55.77
C LYS A 66 37.42 14.47 -55.06
N ILE A 67 36.72 15.37 -55.77
CA ILE A 67 36.24 16.65 -55.23
C ILE A 67 34.70 16.65 -55.19
N PRO A 68 34.06 16.79 -54.00
CA PRO A 68 32.62 16.54 -53.83
C PRO A 68 31.67 17.68 -54.28
N MET A 69 32.18 18.82 -54.77
CA MET A 69 31.35 20.01 -55.05
C MET A 69 31.73 20.69 -56.38
N ASN A 70 30.75 21.24 -57.08
CA ASN A 70 31.01 22.14 -58.21
C ASN A 70 31.13 23.61 -57.75
N TRP A 71 31.68 24.49 -58.60
CA TRP A 71 31.78 25.95 -58.37
C TRP A 71 30.45 26.61 -57.93
N LYS A 72 29.29 25.98 -58.24
CA LYS A 72 27.94 26.49 -57.92
C LYS A 72 27.35 25.91 -56.62
N GLY A 73 28.15 25.22 -55.79
CA GLY A 73 27.71 24.68 -54.50
C GLY A 73 26.76 23.47 -54.59
N LYS A 74 26.60 22.83 -55.76
CA LYS A 74 25.86 21.57 -55.87
C LYS A 74 26.80 20.39 -55.63
N VAL A 75 26.43 19.55 -54.66
CA VAL A 75 27.11 18.27 -54.36
C VAL A 75 27.04 17.36 -55.58
N LYS A 76 28.18 16.81 -56.02
CA LYS A 76 28.24 15.79 -57.08
C LYS A 76 28.35 14.40 -56.45
N PRO A 77 27.62 13.39 -56.95
CA PRO A 77 27.78 12.01 -56.49
C PRO A 77 29.22 11.53 -56.76
N ARG A 78 29.80 10.82 -55.78
CA ARG A 78 31.18 10.30 -55.85
C ARG A 78 31.30 9.04 -56.70
N PHE A 79 30.21 8.30 -56.88
CA PHE A 79 30.14 7.04 -57.60
C PHE A 79 29.07 7.08 -58.68
N ASP A 80 29.17 6.17 -59.65
CA ASP A 80 28.29 6.11 -60.80
C ASP A 80 26.98 5.40 -60.44
N SER A 81 25.87 6.13 -60.40
CA SER A 81 24.54 5.54 -60.18
C SER A 81 24.15 4.53 -61.26
N THR A 82 24.68 4.65 -62.49
CA THR A 82 24.39 3.68 -63.55
C THR A 82 25.10 2.35 -63.31
N LYS A 83 26.29 2.36 -62.71
CA LYS A 83 26.99 1.14 -62.30
C LYS A 83 26.31 0.44 -61.12
N LEU A 84 25.80 1.22 -60.17
CA LEU A 84 25.00 0.68 -59.06
C LEU A 84 23.71 0.06 -59.57
N GLU A 85 23.01 0.74 -60.49
CA GLU A 85 21.80 0.20 -61.14
C GLU A 85 22.08 -1.10 -61.88
N GLU A 86 23.15 -1.15 -62.71
CA GLU A 86 23.51 -2.36 -63.45
C GLU A 86 23.93 -3.52 -62.53
N ALA A 87 24.67 -3.23 -61.45
CA ALA A 87 25.06 -4.24 -60.47
C ALA A 87 23.84 -4.79 -59.70
N ILE A 88 22.88 -3.94 -59.33
CA ILE A 88 21.61 -4.38 -58.72
C ILE A 88 20.80 -5.24 -59.71
N LYS A 89 20.69 -4.81 -60.98
CA LYS A 89 20.01 -5.57 -62.04
C LYS A 89 20.65 -6.94 -62.28
N GLN A 90 21.97 -7.01 -62.22
CA GLN A 90 22.71 -8.27 -62.31
C GLN A 90 22.33 -9.22 -61.17
N VAL A 91 22.27 -8.73 -59.92
CA VAL A 91 21.84 -9.55 -58.77
C VAL A 91 20.40 -10.04 -58.94
N ILE A 92 19.48 -9.17 -59.39
CA ILE A 92 18.08 -9.53 -59.66
C ILE A 92 18.00 -10.63 -60.73
N ARG A 93 18.74 -10.49 -61.84
CA ARG A 93 18.84 -11.51 -62.90
C ARG A 93 19.35 -12.85 -62.39
N GLN A 94 20.41 -12.83 -61.58
CA GLN A 94 21.01 -14.03 -61.01
C GLN A 94 20.05 -14.76 -60.05
N SER A 95 19.11 -14.03 -59.45
CA SER A 95 18.04 -14.61 -58.61
C SER A 95 16.87 -15.20 -59.41
N GLY A 96 16.90 -15.10 -60.74
CA GLY A 96 15.83 -15.58 -61.63
C GLY A 96 14.59 -14.71 -61.68
N VAL A 97 14.68 -13.44 -61.24
CA VAL A 97 13.57 -12.48 -61.24
C VAL A 97 13.73 -11.49 -62.41
N PRO A 98 12.65 -11.07 -63.11
CA PRO A 98 12.73 -10.04 -64.15
C PRO A 98 13.23 -8.69 -63.62
N GLU A 99 13.99 -7.93 -64.41
CA GLU A 99 14.55 -6.63 -63.97
C GLU A 99 13.48 -5.56 -63.68
N ASP A 100 12.34 -5.64 -64.36
CA ASP A 100 11.19 -4.75 -64.21
C ASP A 100 10.20 -5.25 -63.15
N ALA A 101 10.53 -6.32 -62.42
CA ALA A 101 9.68 -6.86 -61.38
C ALA A 101 9.37 -5.82 -60.29
N LEU A 102 8.09 -5.74 -59.94
CA LEU A 102 7.63 -4.89 -58.85
C LEU A 102 8.14 -5.42 -57.51
N PHE A 103 8.49 -4.47 -56.64
CA PHE A 103 8.89 -4.80 -55.28
C PHE A 103 7.74 -5.46 -54.52
N ASP A 104 6.53 -4.90 -54.67
CA ASP A 104 5.25 -5.53 -54.34
C ASP A 104 4.58 -6.01 -55.64
N ASP A 105 4.63 -7.30 -55.90
CA ASP A 105 4.01 -7.95 -57.06
C ASP A 105 2.64 -8.58 -56.72
N GLY A 106 2.10 -8.31 -55.53
CA GLY A 106 0.82 -8.87 -55.06
C GLY A 106 0.86 -10.35 -54.67
N VAL A 107 2.01 -11.03 -54.81
CA VAL A 107 2.15 -12.43 -54.41
C VAL A 107 2.37 -12.51 -52.90
N LYS A 108 1.49 -13.24 -52.20
CA LYS A 108 1.62 -13.48 -50.76
C LYS A 108 2.85 -14.35 -50.48
N ARG A 109 3.79 -13.81 -49.69
CA ARG A 109 4.99 -14.51 -49.19
C ARG A 109 4.94 -14.62 -47.67
N GLY A 110 5.64 -15.62 -47.13
CA GLY A 110 5.75 -15.82 -45.68
C GLY A 110 6.54 -14.71 -44.98
N CYS A 111 7.59 -14.20 -45.64
CA CYS A 111 8.37 -13.05 -45.18
C CYS A 111 7.92 -11.78 -45.90
N LYS A 112 7.59 -10.76 -45.12
CA LYS A 112 7.38 -9.39 -45.61
C LYS A 112 8.70 -8.63 -45.58
N SER A 113 8.96 -7.81 -46.59
CA SER A 113 10.19 -6.98 -46.62
C SER A 113 9.92 -5.53 -46.97
N PHE A 114 10.66 -4.63 -46.33
CA PHE A 114 10.60 -3.19 -46.66
C PHE A 114 11.97 -2.55 -46.53
N VAL A 115 12.13 -1.39 -47.18
CA VAL A 115 13.33 -0.56 -47.07
C VAL A 115 12.98 0.87 -46.70
N CYS A 116 13.82 1.48 -45.88
CA CYS A 116 13.67 2.88 -45.48
C CYS A 116 14.32 3.82 -46.51
N THR A 117 13.61 4.89 -46.84
CA THR A 117 14.04 5.97 -47.73
C THR A 117 13.56 7.31 -47.16
N ILE A 118 14.08 8.43 -47.65
CA ILE A 118 13.57 9.77 -47.34
C ILE A 118 12.97 10.39 -48.58
N ASP A 119 11.75 10.91 -48.46
CA ASP A 119 11.19 11.79 -49.48
C ASP A 119 11.90 13.15 -49.43
N ARG A 120 12.49 13.58 -50.55
CA ARG A 120 13.30 14.80 -50.58
C ARG A 120 12.51 16.09 -50.44
N PHE A 121 11.20 16.05 -50.69
CA PHE A 121 10.31 17.20 -50.54
C PHE A 121 9.85 17.33 -49.08
N THR A 122 9.32 16.26 -48.49
CA THR A 122 8.79 16.30 -47.11
C THR A 122 9.87 16.10 -46.05
N LYS A 123 11.03 15.55 -46.41
CA LYS A 123 12.11 15.12 -45.50
C LYS A 123 11.67 14.07 -44.47
N THR A 124 10.60 13.33 -44.76
CA THR A 124 10.09 12.28 -43.88
C THR A 124 10.55 10.90 -44.34
N ILE A 125 10.69 9.97 -43.39
CA ILE A 125 10.93 8.55 -43.70
C ILE A 125 9.73 7.99 -44.48
N VAL A 126 10.03 7.26 -45.54
CA VAL A 126 9.07 6.54 -46.38
C VAL A 126 9.58 5.11 -46.54
N ARG A 127 8.72 4.17 -46.17
CA ARG A 127 8.97 2.73 -46.30
C ARG A 127 8.45 2.26 -47.65
N LEU A 128 9.35 1.80 -48.52
CA LEU A 128 8.98 1.08 -49.73
C LEU A 128 8.80 -0.38 -49.34
N ARG A 129 7.68 -1.02 -49.72
CA ARG A 129 7.29 -2.35 -49.22
C ARG A 129 7.12 -3.34 -50.35
N SER A 130 7.36 -4.62 -50.04
CA SER A 130 7.03 -5.78 -50.88
C SER A 130 5.60 -6.31 -50.65
N TYR A 131 4.80 -5.57 -49.88
CA TYR A 131 3.43 -5.89 -49.47
C TYR A 131 2.63 -4.61 -49.28
N CYS A 132 1.30 -4.70 -49.32
CA CYS A 132 0.40 -3.59 -49.05
C CYS A 132 -0.36 -3.80 -47.71
N PRO A 133 -0.16 -2.94 -46.70
CA PRO A 133 -0.98 -2.96 -45.48
C PRO A 133 -2.43 -2.53 -45.76
N PRO A 134 -3.42 -2.98 -44.94
CA PRO A 134 -4.84 -2.69 -45.16
C PRO A 134 -5.18 -1.20 -45.23
N ASN A 135 -4.54 -0.39 -44.37
CA ASN A 135 -4.88 1.02 -44.17
C ASN A 135 -3.79 2.00 -44.67
N LYS A 136 -2.82 1.55 -45.48
CA LYS A 136 -1.73 2.40 -45.99
C LYS A 136 -1.51 2.24 -47.48
N LYS A 137 -1.29 3.37 -48.17
CA LYS A 137 -0.94 3.37 -49.60
C LYS A 137 0.51 2.93 -49.79
N ASN A 138 0.74 1.88 -50.56
CA ASN A 138 2.08 1.46 -50.96
C ASN A 138 2.57 2.29 -52.17
N VAL A 139 3.88 2.56 -52.25
CA VAL A 139 4.50 3.23 -53.40
C VAL A 139 4.88 2.16 -54.41
N SER A 140 4.30 2.21 -55.61
CA SER A 140 4.63 1.28 -56.69
C SER A 140 6.05 1.52 -57.20
N ALA A 141 6.97 0.66 -56.78
CA ALA A 141 8.39 0.69 -57.13
C ALA A 141 8.80 -0.69 -57.67
N THR A 142 9.73 -0.74 -58.60
CA THR A 142 10.46 -1.97 -58.94
C THR A 142 11.44 -2.34 -57.83
N ILE A 143 11.87 -3.61 -57.79
CA ILE A 143 12.94 -4.06 -56.87
C ILE A 143 14.18 -3.18 -57.03
N CYS A 144 14.56 -2.89 -58.28
CA CYS A 144 15.70 -2.04 -58.62
C CYS A 144 15.51 -0.61 -58.10
N GLN A 145 14.32 -0.02 -58.25
CA GLN A 145 14.03 1.32 -57.74
C GLN A 145 14.08 1.39 -56.21
N ALA A 146 13.56 0.39 -55.50
CA ALA A 146 13.62 0.34 -54.04
C ALA A 146 15.06 0.21 -53.53
N ALA A 147 15.85 -0.68 -54.16
CA ALA A 147 17.27 -0.88 -53.87
C ALA A 147 18.11 0.39 -54.13
N LEU A 148 17.87 1.06 -55.26
CA LEU A 148 18.53 2.33 -55.57
C LEU A 148 18.12 3.43 -54.59
N ALA A 149 16.83 3.51 -54.22
CA ALA A 149 16.31 4.58 -53.35
C ALA A 149 16.87 4.49 -51.94
N THR A 150 16.98 3.28 -51.37
CA THR A 150 17.59 3.09 -50.05
C THR A 150 19.11 3.31 -50.09
N SER A 151 19.77 3.10 -51.25
CA SER A 151 21.22 3.32 -51.43
C SER A 151 21.60 4.73 -51.87
N ALA A 152 20.63 5.62 -52.10
CA ALA A 152 20.84 6.96 -52.68
C ALA A 152 21.34 7.99 -51.65
N ALA A 153 22.48 7.71 -51.02
CA ALA A 153 23.13 8.60 -50.07
C ALA A 153 23.63 9.87 -50.81
N THR A 154 23.23 11.05 -50.34
CA THR A 154 23.30 12.33 -51.08
C THR A 154 24.71 12.77 -51.54
N THR A 155 25.77 12.17 -51.00
CA THR A 155 27.18 12.39 -51.39
C THR A 155 27.79 11.25 -52.22
N PHE A 156 27.16 10.08 -52.27
CA PHE A 156 27.68 8.87 -52.94
C PHE A 156 26.94 8.57 -54.26
N PHE A 157 25.61 8.57 -54.26
CA PHE A 157 24.79 8.24 -55.43
C PHE A 157 23.67 9.27 -55.63
N ALA A 158 23.21 9.41 -56.87
CA ALA A 158 22.12 10.32 -57.20
C ALA A 158 20.77 9.84 -56.62
N PRO A 159 19.89 10.77 -56.20
CA PRO A 159 18.52 10.47 -55.80
C PRO A 159 17.71 9.78 -56.90
N VAL A 160 16.79 8.90 -56.49
CA VAL A 160 15.93 8.12 -57.40
C VAL A 160 14.58 8.76 -57.53
N THR A 161 13.98 8.71 -58.72
CA THR A 161 12.61 9.18 -58.94
C THR A 161 11.69 7.97 -59.15
N ILE A 162 10.64 7.88 -58.34
CA ILE A 162 9.61 6.83 -58.42
C ILE A 162 8.26 7.54 -58.54
N GLY A 163 7.59 7.37 -59.68
CA GLY A 163 6.43 8.17 -60.05
C GLY A 163 6.78 9.67 -60.12
N LYS A 164 6.08 10.51 -59.35
CA LYS A 164 6.29 11.97 -59.27
C LYS A 164 7.19 12.40 -58.10
N ARG A 165 7.72 11.45 -57.32
CA ARG A 165 8.44 11.72 -56.05
C ARG A 165 9.92 11.38 -56.19
N SER A 166 10.77 12.12 -55.50
CA SER A 166 12.22 11.90 -55.45
C SER A 166 12.65 11.43 -54.07
N PHE A 167 13.39 10.32 -54.03
CA PHE A 167 13.79 9.61 -52.83
C PHE A 167 15.31 9.62 -52.67
N ALA A 168 15.78 9.66 -51.42
CA ALA A 168 17.17 9.53 -51.00
C ALA A 168 17.30 8.48 -49.88
N ASP A 169 18.53 8.16 -49.50
CA ASP A 169 18.84 7.19 -48.43
C ASP A 169 18.14 7.55 -47.10
N GLY A 170 17.55 6.54 -46.45
CA GLY A 170 16.91 6.63 -45.14
C GLY A 170 17.87 6.80 -43.96
N ALA A 171 19.19 6.65 -44.16
CA ALA A 171 20.19 6.74 -43.10
C ALA A 171 20.24 8.11 -42.39
N PHE A 172 19.63 9.17 -42.96
CA PHE A 172 19.55 10.50 -42.33
C PHE A 172 18.42 10.65 -41.28
N GLY A 173 17.73 9.56 -40.94
CA GLY A 173 16.72 9.58 -39.87
C GLY A 173 16.18 8.21 -39.42
N ALA A 174 16.64 7.12 -40.04
CA ALA A 174 16.33 5.75 -39.62
C ALA A 174 17.50 4.80 -39.90
N ASN A 175 18.73 5.19 -39.55
CA ASN A 175 19.91 4.34 -39.78
C ASN A 175 19.87 3.03 -38.97
N ASN A 176 19.29 3.09 -37.76
CA ASN A 176 18.87 1.92 -37.01
C ASN A 176 17.33 1.76 -37.13
N PRO A 177 16.81 0.94 -38.07
CA PRO A 177 15.39 0.93 -38.39
C PRO A 177 14.53 0.14 -37.39
N VAL A 178 14.98 -0.08 -36.15
CA VAL A 178 14.23 -0.87 -35.15
C VAL A 178 12.84 -0.31 -34.85
N GLU A 179 12.70 1.02 -34.78
CA GLU A 179 11.41 1.69 -34.61
C GLU A 179 10.53 1.57 -35.87
N GLU A 180 11.14 1.59 -37.05
CA GLU A 180 10.43 1.40 -38.32
C GLU A 180 9.92 -0.04 -38.47
N VAL A 181 10.70 -1.03 -38.04
CA VAL A 181 10.33 -2.45 -38.03
C VAL A 181 9.22 -2.72 -37.00
N GLU A 182 9.32 -2.15 -35.79
CA GLU A 182 8.26 -2.21 -34.78
C GLU A 182 6.97 -1.54 -35.27
N GLY A 183 7.08 -0.37 -35.90
CA GLY A 183 5.96 0.34 -36.48
C GLY A 183 5.28 -0.47 -37.60
N GLU A 184 6.04 -1.05 -38.53
CA GLU A 184 5.47 -1.91 -39.57
C GLU A 184 4.85 -3.18 -39.01
N ALA A 185 5.51 -3.84 -38.07
CA ALA A 185 4.94 -5.00 -37.41
C ALA A 185 3.59 -4.67 -36.74
N SER A 186 3.50 -3.49 -36.13
CA SER A 186 2.24 -2.98 -35.58
C SER A 186 1.19 -2.77 -36.68
N ASP A 187 1.55 -2.08 -37.77
CA ASP A 187 0.64 -1.82 -38.90
C ASP A 187 0.13 -3.10 -39.58
N ILE A 188 0.89 -4.20 -39.50
CA ILE A 188 0.58 -5.49 -40.12
C ILE A 188 -0.28 -6.37 -39.21
N TRP A 189 0.04 -6.43 -37.91
CA TRP A 189 -0.45 -7.46 -37.00
C TRP A 189 -1.28 -6.94 -35.81
N ILE A 190 -1.44 -5.62 -35.65
CA ILE A 190 -2.22 -5.02 -34.57
C ILE A 190 -3.47 -4.33 -35.14
N HIS A 191 -4.60 -4.58 -34.48
CA HIS A 191 -5.84 -3.82 -34.63
C HIS A 191 -6.05 -2.94 -33.39
N GLU A 192 -6.76 -1.82 -33.57
CA GLU A 192 -6.63 -0.46 -32.97
C GLU A 192 -6.35 -0.29 -31.44
N GLU A 193 -6.19 -1.34 -30.63
CA GLU A 193 -5.98 -1.24 -29.17
C GLU A 193 -4.95 -2.23 -28.58
N ARG A 194 -4.23 -3.05 -29.38
CA ARG A 194 -3.33 -4.09 -28.85
C ARG A 194 -1.84 -3.71 -28.88
N ALA A 195 -1.06 -4.21 -27.92
CA ALA A 195 0.39 -4.03 -27.87
C ALA A 195 1.11 -5.06 -28.77
N LEU A 196 2.18 -4.65 -29.48
CA LEU A 196 2.95 -5.54 -30.36
C LEU A 196 3.76 -6.58 -29.57
N GLN A 197 4.30 -6.13 -28.44
CA GLN A 197 5.36 -6.80 -27.71
C GLN A 197 5.00 -8.25 -27.29
N PRO A 198 3.75 -8.58 -26.88
CA PRO A 198 3.35 -9.96 -26.60
C PRO A 198 3.43 -10.90 -27.81
N LEU A 199 3.16 -10.39 -29.02
CA LEU A 199 3.13 -11.17 -30.27
C LEU A 199 4.52 -11.48 -30.82
N VAL A 200 5.53 -10.68 -30.45
CA VAL A 200 6.89 -10.78 -31.03
C VAL A 200 7.68 -11.89 -30.34
N LYS A 201 7.70 -13.08 -30.94
CA LYS A 201 8.48 -14.22 -30.42
C LYS A 201 9.98 -13.93 -30.40
N CYS A 202 10.50 -13.36 -31.48
CA CYS A 202 11.91 -13.03 -31.63
C CYS A 202 12.07 -11.73 -32.44
N PHE A 203 12.84 -10.79 -31.92
CA PHE A 203 13.24 -9.57 -32.60
C PHE A 203 14.76 -9.54 -32.67
N ILE A 204 15.32 -9.44 -33.88
CA ILE A 204 16.77 -9.38 -34.08
C ILE A 204 17.13 -8.07 -34.77
N SER A 205 18.08 -7.37 -34.16
CA SER A 205 18.68 -6.16 -34.71
C SER A 205 20.16 -6.41 -34.96
N ILE A 206 20.61 -6.18 -36.19
CA ILE A 206 22.01 -6.38 -36.62
C ILE A 206 22.60 -5.01 -36.95
N GLY A 207 23.75 -4.71 -36.37
CA GLY A 207 24.49 -3.47 -36.62
C GLY A 207 25.70 -3.69 -37.51
N THR A 208 26.20 -2.60 -38.09
CA THR A 208 27.36 -2.58 -39.00
C THR A 208 28.70 -2.38 -38.29
N GLY A 209 28.73 -2.49 -36.95
CA GLY A 209 29.91 -2.24 -36.11
C GLY A 209 29.95 -0.84 -35.50
N ASN A 210 30.79 -0.64 -34.48
CA ASN A 210 31.07 0.69 -33.93
C ASN A 210 32.16 1.38 -34.78
N PRO A 211 31.90 2.56 -35.38
CA PRO A 211 32.89 3.28 -36.18
C PRO A 211 34.05 3.88 -35.34
N GLY A 212 33.96 3.89 -34.01
CA GLY A 212 34.95 4.52 -33.13
C GLY A 212 34.73 6.03 -32.97
N ILE A 213 35.33 6.61 -31.92
CA ILE A 213 35.31 8.06 -31.67
C ILE A 213 36.49 8.68 -32.43
N HIS A 214 36.22 9.39 -33.53
CA HIS A 214 37.22 10.20 -34.22
C HIS A 214 37.07 11.68 -33.80
N GLU A 215 38.18 12.32 -33.43
CA GLU A 215 38.20 13.77 -33.17
C GLU A 215 37.82 14.56 -34.43
N PHE A 216 37.18 15.72 -34.23
CA PHE A 216 36.90 16.67 -35.30
C PHE A 216 38.24 17.19 -35.88
N GLU A 217 38.63 16.74 -37.07
CA GLU A 217 39.73 17.37 -37.81
C GLU A 217 39.29 18.74 -38.34
N ASP A 218 39.66 19.80 -37.62
CA ASP A 218 39.62 21.19 -38.07
C ASP A 218 40.60 21.38 -39.24
N GLY A 219 40.20 21.05 -40.46
CA GLY A 219 41.11 21.19 -41.60
C GLY A 219 40.58 21.00 -43.02
N VAL A 220 39.33 20.55 -43.23
CA VAL A 220 38.78 20.37 -44.60
C VAL A 220 37.41 21.04 -44.72
N PRO A 221 37.18 21.98 -45.66
CA PRO A 221 35.90 22.66 -45.77
C PRO A 221 34.79 21.69 -46.20
N GLY A 222 33.80 21.55 -45.33
CA GLY A 222 32.39 21.42 -45.67
C GLY A 222 31.90 20.07 -46.19
N PHE A 223 31.04 19.44 -45.37
CA PHE A 223 29.96 18.52 -45.75
C PHE A 223 30.18 16.99 -45.63
N LEU A 224 31.38 16.48 -45.33
CA LEU A 224 31.53 15.04 -45.00
C LEU A 224 31.93 14.74 -43.56
N GLY A 225 32.70 15.62 -42.90
CA GLY A 225 33.17 15.37 -41.53
C GLY A 225 32.06 15.32 -40.47
N SER A 226 30.92 16.01 -40.69
CA SER A 226 29.84 16.10 -39.70
C SER A 226 28.76 15.01 -39.81
N THR A 227 28.67 14.30 -40.94
CA THR A 227 27.51 13.41 -41.23
C THR A 227 27.69 12.00 -40.67
N VAL A 228 28.89 11.43 -40.77
CA VAL A 228 29.17 10.08 -40.26
C VAL A 228 29.06 10.01 -38.72
N PRO A 229 29.61 10.97 -37.95
CA PRO A 229 29.42 10.98 -36.50
C PRO A 229 27.96 11.16 -36.07
N GLN A 230 27.16 11.94 -36.81
CA GLN A 230 25.74 12.14 -36.51
C GLN A 230 24.92 10.85 -36.68
N ILE A 231 25.13 10.14 -37.78
CA ILE A 231 24.46 8.85 -38.06
C ILE A 231 24.88 7.79 -37.03
N ALA A 232 26.15 7.73 -36.65
CA ALA A 232 26.66 6.83 -35.62
C ALA A 232 26.03 7.13 -34.24
N THR A 233 25.97 8.42 -33.85
CA THR A 233 25.38 8.87 -32.58
C THR A 233 23.88 8.58 -32.52
N GLU A 234 23.16 8.82 -33.62
CA GLU A 234 21.73 8.49 -33.74
C GLU A 234 21.50 6.98 -33.53
N THR A 235 22.30 6.14 -34.18
CA THR A 235 22.18 4.67 -34.12
C THR A 235 22.31 4.14 -32.68
N GLU A 236 23.31 4.61 -31.93
CA GLU A 236 23.54 4.21 -30.53
C GLU A 236 22.47 4.75 -29.59
N ALA A 237 22.00 6.00 -29.80
CA ALA A 237 20.95 6.60 -29.00
C ALA A 237 19.61 5.88 -29.18
N THR A 238 19.27 5.52 -30.42
CA THR A 238 18.05 4.76 -30.75
C THR A 238 18.11 3.36 -30.14
N ASP A 239 19.25 2.66 -30.20
CA ASP A 239 19.40 1.32 -29.59
C ASP A 239 19.22 1.35 -28.07
N LYS A 240 19.86 2.29 -27.35
CA LYS A 240 19.71 2.42 -25.89
C LYS A 240 18.26 2.68 -25.48
N LYS A 241 17.56 3.55 -26.21
CA LYS A 241 16.14 3.83 -25.97
C LYS A 241 15.26 2.62 -26.27
N PHE A 242 15.53 1.91 -27.37
CA PHE A 242 14.76 0.74 -27.77
C PHE A 242 14.91 -0.41 -26.77
N ILE A 243 16.14 -0.70 -26.31
CA ILE A 243 16.42 -1.71 -25.28
C ILE A 243 15.72 -1.37 -23.97
N ALA A 244 15.75 -0.10 -23.53
CA ALA A 244 15.05 0.31 -22.31
C ALA A 244 13.54 0.05 -22.37
N ARG A 245 12.92 0.31 -23.54
CA ARG A 245 11.50 0.04 -23.77
C ARG A 245 11.18 -1.46 -23.90
N TRP A 246 12.12 -2.25 -24.43
CA TRP A 246 12.02 -3.71 -24.61
C TRP A 246 12.76 -4.51 -23.53
N ALA A 247 13.04 -3.92 -22.35
CA ALA A 247 13.89 -4.51 -21.32
C ALA A 247 13.40 -5.88 -20.84
N ARG A 248 12.08 -6.03 -20.66
CA ARG A 248 11.46 -7.32 -20.29
C ARG A 248 11.72 -8.40 -21.35
N HIS A 249 11.63 -8.06 -22.63
CA HIS A 249 11.86 -8.99 -23.75
C HIS A 249 13.34 -9.28 -23.96
N TYR A 250 14.20 -8.33 -23.62
CA TYR A 250 15.63 -8.54 -23.52
C TYR A 250 15.93 -9.60 -22.46
N ASP A 251 15.40 -9.44 -21.24
CA ASP A 251 15.59 -10.39 -20.13
C ASP A 251 14.96 -11.76 -20.41
N GLN A 252 13.81 -11.79 -21.09
CA GLN A 252 13.13 -13.00 -21.53
C GLN A 252 13.77 -13.67 -22.76
N LYS A 253 14.90 -13.15 -23.27
CA LYS A 253 15.61 -13.73 -24.42
C LYS A 253 14.74 -13.79 -25.69
N ARG A 254 14.01 -12.70 -25.94
CA ARG A 254 13.15 -12.48 -27.12
C ARG A 254 13.64 -11.33 -28.00
N TYR A 255 14.40 -10.38 -27.45
CA TYR A 255 15.07 -9.32 -28.22
C TYR A 255 16.60 -9.52 -28.22
N PHE A 256 17.21 -9.52 -29.41
CA PHE A 256 18.64 -9.74 -29.61
C PHE A 256 19.25 -8.63 -30.47
N ARG A 257 20.27 -7.96 -29.95
CA ARG A 257 21.09 -7.00 -30.69
C ARG A 257 22.49 -7.58 -30.88
N PHE A 258 22.93 -7.68 -32.12
CA PHE A 258 24.28 -8.10 -32.50
C PHE A 258 24.97 -6.94 -33.22
N ASN A 259 26.08 -6.46 -32.67
CA ASN A 259 26.84 -5.35 -33.23
C ASN A 259 28.31 -5.51 -32.81
N VAL A 260 29.23 -5.59 -33.77
CA VAL A 260 30.66 -5.77 -33.48
C VAL A 260 31.22 -4.50 -32.83
N GLU A 261 31.62 -4.59 -31.58
CA GLU A 261 31.95 -3.41 -30.76
C GLU A 261 33.35 -2.83 -31.06
N GLN A 262 34.29 -3.66 -31.53
CA GLN A 262 35.68 -3.30 -31.77
C GLN A 262 36.24 -4.09 -32.97
N GLY A 263 37.18 -3.51 -33.73
CA GLY A 263 37.89 -4.14 -34.85
C GLY A 263 37.43 -3.73 -36.24
N LEU A 264 36.29 -3.01 -36.35
CA LEU A 264 35.73 -2.54 -37.62
C LEU A 264 35.84 -1.02 -37.84
N GLN A 265 36.47 -0.27 -36.93
CA GLN A 265 36.51 1.20 -36.95
C GLN A 265 37.13 1.77 -38.23
N ASP A 266 38.17 1.11 -38.76
CA ASP A 266 38.90 1.57 -39.96
C ASP A 266 38.34 0.97 -41.27
N VAL A 267 37.22 0.25 -41.20
CA VAL A 267 36.57 -0.37 -42.37
C VAL A 267 35.68 0.68 -43.04
N GLY A 268 36.24 1.39 -44.02
CA GLY A 268 35.52 2.36 -44.87
C GLY A 268 34.89 1.74 -46.13
N LEU A 269 34.31 2.57 -46.98
CA LEU A 269 33.49 2.24 -48.19
C LEU A 269 34.06 1.23 -49.20
N ALA A 270 35.32 0.84 -49.11
CA ALA A 270 35.93 -0.23 -49.91
C ALA A 270 35.99 -1.56 -49.13
N GLU A 271 34.89 -1.88 -48.43
CA GLU A 271 34.76 -3.00 -47.48
C GLU A 271 35.14 -4.36 -48.09
N TYR A 272 34.86 -4.57 -49.38
CA TYR A 272 35.15 -5.83 -50.09
C TYR A 272 36.64 -6.22 -50.09
N ARG A 273 37.58 -5.27 -49.90
CA ARG A 273 39.03 -5.57 -49.84
C ARG A 273 39.49 -5.98 -48.44
N ARG A 274 38.63 -5.85 -47.44
CA ARG A 274 38.91 -6.14 -46.03
C ARG A 274 38.07 -7.30 -45.51
N GLU A 275 37.53 -8.14 -46.39
CA GLU A 275 36.68 -9.30 -46.07
C GLU A 275 37.27 -10.15 -44.94
N GLY A 276 38.54 -10.57 -45.04
CA GLY A 276 39.19 -11.35 -43.99
C GLY A 276 39.39 -10.61 -42.66
N ALA A 277 39.45 -9.27 -42.65
CA ALA A 277 39.49 -8.50 -41.41
C ALA A 277 38.10 -8.35 -40.78
N ILE A 278 37.05 -8.25 -41.61
CA ILE A 278 35.65 -8.22 -41.16
C ILE A 278 35.25 -9.58 -40.58
N GLU A 279 35.63 -10.67 -41.26
CA GLU A 279 35.45 -12.04 -40.81
C GLU A 279 36.16 -12.25 -39.46
N ALA A 280 37.46 -11.93 -39.37
CA ALA A 280 38.22 -12.09 -38.12
C ALA A 280 37.66 -11.27 -36.94
N ALA A 281 37.20 -10.03 -37.18
CA ALA A 281 36.59 -9.20 -36.14
C ALA A 281 35.21 -9.73 -35.72
N SER A 282 34.44 -10.28 -36.67
CA SER A 282 33.13 -10.88 -36.40
C SER A 282 33.27 -12.19 -35.64
N ASP A 283 34.23 -13.04 -36.01
CA ASP A 283 34.55 -14.28 -35.29
C ASP A 283 35.01 -13.98 -33.86
N GLY A 284 35.93 -13.03 -33.69
CA GLY A 284 36.38 -12.60 -32.37
C GLY A 284 35.24 -12.06 -31.48
N TYR A 285 34.26 -11.38 -32.07
CA TYR A 285 33.06 -10.93 -31.36
C TYR A 285 32.16 -12.10 -30.95
N LEU A 286 31.96 -13.09 -31.83
CA LEU A 286 31.08 -14.24 -31.60
C LEU A 286 31.69 -15.27 -30.64
N ASP A 287 33.01 -15.35 -30.53
CA ASP A 287 33.74 -16.21 -29.60
C ASP A 287 33.78 -15.67 -28.16
N HIS A 288 33.44 -14.40 -27.96
CA HIS A 288 33.34 -13.84 -26.62
C HIS A 288 32.22 -14.55 -25.84
N THR A 289 32.51 -15.05 -24.62
CA THR A 289 31.61 -15.93 -23.85
C THR A 289 30.21 -15.34 -23.64
N SER A 290 30.08 -14.01 -23.48
CA SER A 290 28.76 -13.36 -23.36
C SER A 290 27.95 -13.40 -24.66
N GLN A 291 28.61 -13.25 -25.82
CA GLN A 291 27.96 -13.31 -27.12
C GLN A 291 27.66 -14.76 -27.51
N GLU A 292 28.52 -15.70 -27.16
CA GLU A 292 28.28 -17.13 -27.39
C GLU A 292 26.98 -17.59 -26.69
N HIS A 293 26.78 -17.20 -25.43
CA HIS A 293 25.55 -17.46 -24.70
C HIS A 293 24.33 -16.80 -25.37
N ARG A 294 24.48 -15.55 -25.80
CA ARG A 294 23.40 -14.79 -26.44
C ARG A 294 22.97 -15.40 -27.78
N VAL A 295 23.94 -15.83 -28.59
CA VAL A 295 23.70 -16.54 -29.86
C VAL A 295 23.03 -17.88 -29.58
N ARG A 296 23.47 -18.63 -28.56
CA ARG A 296 22.86 -19.91 -28.16
C ARG A 296 21.40 -19.73 -27.75
N ASP A 297 21.09 -18.70 -26.97
CA ASP A 297 19.73 -18.36 -26.55
C ASP A 297 18.86 -17.95 -27.74
N CYS A 298 19.41 -17.16 -28.67
CA CYS A 298 18.74 -16.77 -29.90
C CYS A 298 18.39 -17.98 -30.77
N ILE A 299 19.34 -18.91 -30.96
CA ILE A 299 19.10 -20.14 -31.73
C ILE A 299 18.03 -21.00 -31.07
N ARG A 300 18.07 -21.16 -29.74
CA ARG A 300 17.04 -21.90 -29.01
C ARG A 300 15.66 -21.29 -29.25
N ASN A 301 15.55 -19.96 -29.16
CA ASN A 301 14.31 -19.25 -29.44
C ASN A 301 13.82 -19.53 -30.88
N LEU A 302 14.66 -19.29 -31.89
CA LEU A 302 14.32 -19.49 -33.30
C LEU A 302 13.99 -20.95 -33.63
N SER A 303 14.69 -21.93 -33.04
CA SER A 303 14.47 -23.36 -33.28
C SER A 303 13.10 -23.86 -32.84
N THR A 304 12.45 -23.12 -31.93
CA THR A 304 11.10 -23.42 -31.44
C THR A 304 10.02 -22.61 -32.17
N LYS A 305 10.37 -21.87 -33.24
CA LYS A 305 9.39 -21.09 -34.01
C LYS A 305 8.32 -22.05 -34.56
N GLN A 306 7.07 -21.73 -34.26
CA GLN A 306 5.89 -22.32 -34.89
C GLN A 306 5.33 -21.29 -35.87
N TYR A 307 4.73 -21.74 -36.98
CA TYR A 307 4.37 -20.84 -38.09
C TYR A 307 3.18 -19.93 -37.81
N TRP A 308 2.45 -20.10 -36.70
CA TRP A 308 1.26 -19.30 -36.36
C TRP A 308 1.07 -19.18 -34.86
N THR A 309 0.66 -17.99 -34.44
CA THR A 309 0.16 -17.70 -33.09
C THR A 309 -1.26 -17.17 -33.28
N ASN A 310 -2.27 -17.77 -32.63
CA ASN A 310 -3.64 -17.27 -32.72
C ASN A 310 -3.70 -15.83 -32.15
N ILE A 311 -4.55 -14.98 -32.70
CA ILE A 311 -4.73 -13.58 -32.28
C ILE A 311 -5.11 -13.50 -30.77
N ASP A 312 -5.73 -14.55 -30.24
CA ASP A 312 -6.14 -14.69 -28.83
C ASP A 312 -5.03 -15.26 -27.92
N PHE A 313 -3.85 -15.59 -28.44
CA PHE A 313 -2.74 -16.14 -27.66
C PHE A 313 -2.23 -15.17 -26.58
N ALA A 314 -2.34 -13.86 -26.82
CA ALA A 314 -2.02 -12.86 -25.81
C ALA A 314 -2.97 -12.97 -24.61
N ASP A 315 -4.25 -13.24 -24.86
CA ASP A 315 -5.29 -13.41 -23.84
C ASP A 315 -5.19 -14.78 -23.15
N ASP A 316 -4.78 -15.83 -23.86
CA ASP A 316 -4.50 -17.15 -23.29
C ASP A 316 -3.25 -17.16 -22.43
N LEU A 317 -2.19 -16.44 -22.84
CA LEU A 317 -0.94 -16.34 -22.09
C LEU A 317 -1.09 -15.38 -20.90
N LYS A 318 -1.95 -14.36 -21.01
CA LYS A 318 -2.37 -13.54 -19.87
C LYS A 318 -3.21 -14.36 -18.90
N ARG A 319 -4.25 -15.09 -19.35
CA ARG A 319 -5.04 -16.00 -18.50
C ARG A 319 -4.18 -17.08 -17.84
N HIS A 320 -3.24 -17.68 -18.57
CA HIS A 320 -2.34 -18.69 -18.02
C HIS A 320 -1.27 -18.11 -17.10
N ALA A 321 -0.68 -16.96 -17.42
CA ALA A 321 0.26 -16.27 -16.53
C ALA A 321 -0.45 -15.74 -15.28
N ASP A 322 -1.69 -15.29 -15.39
CA ASP A 322 -2.54 -14.88 -14.27
C ASP A 322 -2.96 -16.10 -13.45
N LEU A 323 -3.28 -17.24 -14.07
CA LEU A 323 -3.53 -18.51 -13.38
C LEU A 323 -2.28 -19.01 -12.65
N VAL A 324 -1.12 -19.04 -13.31
CA VAL A 324 0.16 -19.48 -12.72
C VAL A 324 0.65 -18.48 -11.68
N ALA A 325 0.47 -17.17 -11.88
CA ALA A 325 0.77 -16.15 -10.89
C ALA A 325 -0.21 -16.23 -9.72
N ARG A 326 -1.50 -16.50 -9.94
CA ARG A 326 -2.48 -16.77 -8.87
C ARG A 326 -2.13 -18.04 -8.13
N GLN A 327 -1.69 -19.10 -8.82
CA GLN A 327 -1.25 -20.36 -8.21
C GLN A 327 0.04 -20.15 -7.41
N GLN A 328 1.01 -19.39 -7.94
CA GLN A 328 2.25 -19.04 -7.25
C GLN A 328 2.00 -18.08 -6.08
N LEU A 329 1.10 -17.10 -6.22
CA LEU A 329 0.69 -16.20 -5.13
C LEU A 329 -0.11 -16.96 -4.07
N GLN A 330 -0.95 -17.92 -4.44
CA GLN A 330 -1.65 -18.81 -3.51
C GLN A 330 -0.66 -19.76 -2.82
N GLU A 331 0.34 -20.32 -3.52
CA GLU A 331 1.41 -21.12 -2.93
C GLU A 331 2.36 -20.29 -2.04
N GLU A 332 2.64 -19.03 -2.40
CA GLU A 332 3.43 -18.09 -1.59
C GLU A 332 2.65 -17.60 -0.37
N ALA A 333 1.34 -17.35 -0.50
CA ALA A 333 0.44 -17.01 0.60
C ALA A 333 0.25 -18.20 1.56
N ALA A 334 0.10 -19.42 1.03
CA ALA A 334 0.01 -20.66 1.81
C ALA A 334 1.29 -20.98 2.58
N ARG A 335 2.47 -20.51 2.12
CA ARG A 335 3.76 -20.66 2.82
C ARG A 335 4.11 -19.49 3.74
N ARG A 336 3.29 -18.44 3.81
CA ARG A 336 3.57 -17.27 4.65
C ARG A 336 3.51 -17.66 6.13
N LYS A 337 4.62 -17.45 6.85
CA LYS A 337 4.66 -17.61 8.31
C LYS A 337 4.42 -16.28 9.00
N PHE A 338 3.54 -16.26 9.98
CA PHE A 338 3.17 -15.10 10.77
C PHE A 338 3.76 -15.21 12.17
N TYR A 339 4.51 -14.20 12.60
CA TYR A 339 5.08 -14.14 13.94
C TYR A 339 4.92 -12.73 14.49
N ASP A 340 3.89 -12.52 15.29
CA ASP A 340 3.54 -11.25 15.90
C ASP A 340 3.46 -11.41 17.41
N VAL A 341 4.61 -11.24 18.06
CA VAL A 341 4.73 -11.32 19.52
C VAL A 341 5.53 -10.12 20.03
N PRO A 342 5.32 -9.67 21.28
CA PRO A 342 6.06 -8.56 21.85
C PRO A 342 7.57 -8.76 21.78
N HIS A 343 8.30 -7.71 21.38
CA HIS A 343 9.77 -7.73 21.33
C HIS A 343 10.43 -7.71 22.73
N VAL A 344 9.66 -7.37 23.78
CA VAL A 344 10.10 -7.16 25.17
C VAL A 344 10.30 -8.49 25.91
N ALA A 345 11.19 -9.34 25.39
CA ALA A 345 11.69 -10.47 26.15
C ALA A 345 12.76 -10.00 27.14
N VAL A 346 12.70 -10.49 28.38
CA VAL A 346 13.79 -10.25 29.33
C VAL A 346 15.08 -10.81 28.74
N SER A 347 16.18 -10.06 28.80
CA SER A 347 17.48 -10.45 28.23
C SER A 347 18.05 -11.74 28.80
N SER A 348 17.57 -12.18 29.98
CA SER A 348 17.94 -13.43 30.63
C SER A 348 16.70 -14.11 31.24
N PHE A 349 16.02 -14.96 30.45
CA PHE A 349 15.01 -15.88 30.99
C PHE A 349 15.70 -17.07 31.65
N SER A 350 15.39 -17.34 32.92
CA SER A 350 16.03 -18.40 33.73
C SER A 350 15.02 -19.35 34.39
N GLY A 351 15.32 -20.64 34.39
CA GLY A 351 14.49 -21.70 34.99
C GLY A 351 13.20 -22.00 34.21
N ARG A 352 12.16 -22.49 34.91
CA ARG A 352 10.80 -22.71 34.38
C ARG A 352 10.67 -23.79 33.30
N LYS A 353 11.67 -24.66 33.15
CA LYS A 353 11.65 -25.75 32.15
C LYS A 353 10.46 -26.69 32.32
N LYS A 354 10.15 -27.07 33.57
CA LYS A 354 9.02 -27.96 33.88
C LYS A 354 7.66 -27.39 33.48
N ILE A 355 7.47 -26.06 33.57
CA ILE A 355 6.20 -25.45 33.17
C ILE A 355 6.11 -25.32 31.65
N LEU A 356 7.22 -25.01 30.97
CA LEU A 356 7.29 -25.04 29.50
C LEU A 356 6.99 -26.44 28.95
N GLU A 357 7.54 -27.49 29.56
CA GLU A 357 7.23 -28.89 29.24
C GLU A 357 5.74 -29.22 29.46
N LYS A 358 5.12 -28.70 30.52
CA LYS A 358 3.67 -28.87 30.75
C LYS A 358 2.83 -28.16 29.70
N ILE A 359 3.26 -26.99 29.21
CA ILE A 359 2.58 -26.29 28.11
C ILE A 359 2.67 -27.12 26.83
N ASP A 360 3.85 -27.64 26.48
CA ASP A 360 4.01 -28.47 25.28
C ASP A 360 3.19 -29.77 25.36
N ASN A 361 3.16 -30.42 26.53
CA ASN A 361 2.34 -31.62 26.77
C ASN A 361 0.83 -31.34 26.68
N ALA A 362 0.38 -30.14 27.03
CA ALA A 362 -1.02 -29.75 26.89
C ALA A 362 -1.42 -29.50 25.43
N PHE A 363 -0.45 -29.30 24.55
CA PHE A 363 -0.61 -29.01 23.12
C PHE A 363 -0.04 -30.16 22.26
N PRO A 364 -0.65 -31.36 22.26
CA PRO A 364 -0.19 -32.47 21.42
C PRO A 364 -0.31 -32.11 19.94
N ARG A 365 0.59 -32.62 19.09
CA ARG A 365 0.57 -32.36 17.65
C ARG A 365 -0.72 -32.88 17.03
N ILE A 366 -1.37 -32.04 16.22
CA ILE A 366 -2.57 -32.39 15.46
C ILE A 366 -2.12 -33.11 14.19
N THR A 367 -2.42 -34.40 14.09
CA THR A 367 -2.00 -35.27 12.97
C THR A 367 -3.12 -35.59 11.99
N ASP A 368 -4.36 -35.22 12.31
CA ASP A 368 -5.56 -35.58 11.55
C ASP A 368 -6.19 -34.33 10.90
N LEU A 369 -6.50 -34.40 9.61
CA LEU A 369 -6.98 -33.27 8.80
C LEU A 369 -8.47 -32.95 9.01
N GLU A 370 -9.25 -33.89 9.56
CA GLU A 370 -10.72 -33.78 9.65
C GLU A 370 -11.27 -33.26 10.99
N THR A 371 -10.42 -32.93 11.98
CA THR A 371 -10.94 -32.59 13.31
C THR A 371 -11.55 -31.18 13.39
N THR A 372 -12.87 -31.12 13.34
CA THR A 372 -13.77 -30.01 13.74
C THR A 372 -13.79 -29.76 15.27
N ARG A 373 -12.68 -29.97 15.97
CA ARG A 373 -12.62 -29.83 17.44
C ARG A 373 -12.21 -28.40 17.82
N LYS A 374 -12.92 -27.82 18.80
CA LYS A 374 -12.54 -26.54 19.41
C LYS A 374 -11.05 -26.57 19.84
N PRO A 375 -10.25 -25.54 19.50
CA PRO A 375 -8.89 -25.38 19.98
C PRO A 375 -8.79 -25.56 21.51
N PRO A 376 -7.80 -26.31 22.04
CA PRO A 376 -7.57 -26.37 23.47
C PRO A 376 -7.09 -25.01 23.99
N VAL A 377 -7.68 -24.57 25.10
CA VAL A 377 -7.26 -23.39 25.85
C VAL A 377 -6.45 -23.84 27.06
N LEU A 378 -5.23 -23.31 27.20
CA LEU A 378 -4.39 -23.44 28.37
C LEU A 378 -4.35 -22.11 29.12
N VAL A 379 -4.59 -22.16 30.43
CA VAL A 379 -4.59 -20.99 31.30
C VAL A 379 -3.35 -21.02 32.20
N LEU A 380 -2.52 -19.99 32.09
CA LEU A 380 -1.44 -19.70 33.03
C LEU A 380 -1.98 -18.79 34.14
N LYS A 381 -2.12 -19.33 35.35
CA LYS A 381 -2.64 -18.59 36.51
C LYS A 381 -1.56 -18.28 37.53
N ALA A 382 -1.44 -17.02 37.91
CA ALA A 382 -0.47 -16.55 38.89
C ALA A 382 -0.76 -15.11 39.33
N MET A 383 -0.14 -14.69 40.42
CA MET A 383 -0.11 -13.28 40.84
C MET A 383 0.54 -12.38 39.77
N GLY A 384 0.21 -11.09 39.83
CA GLY A 384 0.91 -10.08 39.03
C GLY A 384 2.41 -10.08 39.36
N GLY A 385 3.28 -9.97 38.37
CA GLY A 385 4.74 -9.97 38.56
C GLY A 385 5.38 -11.35 38.77
N GLN A 386 4.62 -12.46 38.70
CA GLN A 386 5.16 -13.82 38.85
C GLN A 386 5.82 -14.38 37.56
N GLY A 387 5.61 -13.72 36.41
CA GLY A 387 6.25 -14.06 35.13
C GLY A 387 5.38 -14.80 34.10
N LYS A 388 4.05 -14.76 34.21
CA LYS A 388 3.12 -15.45 33.27
C LYS A 388 3.37 -15.07 31.80
N SER A 389 3.38 -13.78 31.51
CA SER A 389 3.60 -13.25 30.15
C SER A 389 4.98 -13.63 29.63
N GLN A 390 6.00 -13.64 30.49
CA GLN A 390 7.36 -14.06 30.09
C GLN A 390 7.44 -15.56 29.78
N ILE A 391 6.71 -16.42 30.52
CA ILE A 391 6.62 -17.86 30.22
C ILE A 391 5.91 -18.11 28.89
N ALA A 392 4.78 -17.42 28.64
CA ALA A 392 4.07 -17.53 27.37
C ALA A 392 4.92 -17.04 26.19
N LEU A 393 5.62 -15.92 26.37
CA LEU A 393 6.52 -15.36 25.36
C LEU A 393 7.69 -16.28 25.05
N GLU A 394 8.31 -16.87 26.08
CA GLU A 394 9.40 -17.83 25.90
C GLU A 394 8.93 -19.09 25.19
N TYR A 395 7.73 -19.60 25.51
CA TYR A 395 7.13 -20.69 24.75
C TYR A 395 6.93 -20.33 23.28
N CYS A 396 6.42 -19.14 22.96
CA CYS A 396 6.29 -18.65 21.59
C CYS A 396 7.64 -18.57 20.86
N ARG A 397 8.72 -18.21 21.55
CA ARG A 397 10.09 -18.17 20.98
C ARG A 397 10.60 -19.58 20.69
N LEU A 398 10.49 -20.50 21.65
CA LEU A 398 10.96 -21.88 21.52
C LEU A 398 10.16 -22.70 20.50
N SER A 399 8.86 -22.43 20.37
CA SER A 399 7.95 -23.15 19.47
C SER A 399 7.76 -22.48 18.11
N ARG A 400 8.55 -21.45 17.76
CA ARG A 400 8.40 -20.69 16.50
C ARG A 400 8.44 -21.55 15.25
N SER A 401 9.25 -22.62 15.23
CA SER A 401 9.35 -23.51 14.07
C SER A 401 8.15 -24.44 13.90
N ARG A 402 7.36 -24.65 14.95
CA ARG A 402 6.19 -25.54 14.97
C ARG A 402 4.96 -24.92 14.31
N PHE A 403 4.76 -23.61 14.50
CA PHE A 403 3.54 -22.93 14.08
C PHE A 403 3.76 -22.16 12.78
N GLN A 404 2.73 -22.15 11.93
CA GLN A 404 2.67 -21.24 10.79
C GLN A 404 2.43 -19.82 11.27
N ALA A 405 1.56 -19.66 12.26
CA ALA A 405 1.15 -18.37 12.78
C ALA A 405 1.20 -18.35 14.32
N ILE A 406 1.85 -17.34 14.88
CA ILE A 406 1.81 -17.02 16.31
C ILE A 406 1.41 -15.56 16.45
N PHE A 407 0.26 -15.30 17.08
CA PHE A 407 -0.21 -13.95 17.37
C PHE A 407 -0.42 -13.72 18.86
N TRP A 408 -0.04 -12.53 19.31
CA TRP A 408 -0.19 -12.07 20.68
C TRP A 408 -1.22 -10.95 20.77
N ILE A 409 -2.21 -11.15 21.62
CA ILE A 409 -3.35 -10.26 21.82
C ILE A 409 -3.33 -9.78 23.27
N ASP A 410 -3.36 -8.47 23.46
CA ASP A 410 -3.57 -7.88 24.78
C ASP A 410 -5.04 -7.99 25.16
N ALA A 411 -5.32 -8.70 26.24
CA ALA A 411 -6.64 -8.99 26.76
C ALA A 411 -6.98 -8.15 28.02
N THR A 412 -6.26 -7.04 28.24
CA THR A 412 -6.55 -6.09 29.33
C THR A 412 -7.97 -5.52 29.25
N SER A 413 -8.49 -5.31 28.04
CA SER A 413 -9.87 -4.83 27.79
C SER A 413 -10.45 -5.47 26.52
N GLU A 414 -11.77 -5.46 26.38
CA GLU A 414 -12.44 -5.96 25.18
C GLU A 414 -11.96 -5.24 23.92
N ALA A 415 -11.76 -3.93 24.03
CA ALA A 415 -11.21 -3.12 22.95
C ALA A 415 -9.82 -3.56 22.50
N SER A 416 -8.93 -3.88 23.45
CA SER A 416 -7.58 -4.36 23.15
C SER A 416 -7.62 -5.69 22.40
N VAL A 417 -8.59 -6.54 22.74
CA VAL A 417 -8.84 -7.80 22.01
C VAL A 417 -9.34 -7.52 20.60
N GLN A 418 -10.34 -6.66 20.41
CA GLN A 418 -10.85 -6.30 19.09
C GLN A 418 -9.77 -5.67 18.20
N GLY A 419 -8.96 -4.75 18.75
CA GLY A 419 -7.82 -4.17 18.04
C GLY A 419 -6.74 -5.21 17.71
N GLY A 420 -6.54 -6.20 18.58
CA GLY A 420 -5.68 -7.36 18.30
C GLY A 420 -6.18 -8.19 17.12
N PHE A 421 -7.48 -8.47 17.05
CA PHE A 421 -8.10 -9.17 15.92
C PHE A 421 -7.97 -8.37 14.62
N GLU A 422 -8.24 -7.07 14.67
CA GLU A 422 -8.08 -6.20 13.51
C GLU A 422 -6.63 -6.16 12.99
N LYS A 423 -5.64 -6.16 13.89
CA LYS A 423 -4.21 -6.30 13.51
C LYS A 423 -3.92 -7.64 12.84
N ILE A 424 -4.53 -8.72 13.32
CA ILE A 424 -4.40 -10.04 12.68
C ILE A 424 -4.97 -9.97 11.27
N VAL A 425 -6.20 -9.47 11.09
CA VAL A 425 -6.82 -9.29 9.76
C VAL A 425 -5.91 -8.48 8.83
N LYS A 426 -5.40 -7.33 9.27
CA LYS A 426 -4.46 -6.49 8.51
C LYS A 426 -3.14 -7.19 8.18
N LYS A 427 -2.71 -8.21 8.92
CA LYS A 427 -1.51 -8.99 8.59
C LYS A 427 -1.75 -10.01 7.49
N PHE A 428 -2.95 -10.59 7.47
CA PHE A 428 -3.41 -11.45 6.38
C PHE A 428 -3.67 -10.64 5.10
N ASP A 429 -4.32 -9.48 5.23
CA ASP A 429 -4.60 -8.55 4.15
C ASP A 429 -4.20 -7.10 4.53
N PRO A 430 -2.95 -6.67 4.27
CA PRO A 430 -2.47 -5.31 4.57
C PRO A 430 -3.11 -4.22 3.73
N LEU A 431 -3.90 -4.63 2.73
CA LEU A 431 -4.50 -3.77 1.74
C LEU A 431 -6.00 -3.53 2.04
N ALA A 432 -6.69 -4.37 2.82
CA ALA A 432 -8.07 -4.09 3.24
C ALA A 432 -8.25 -2.66 3.81
N ALA A 433 -9.01 -1.83 3.08
CA ALA A 433 -9.14 -0.40 3.36
C ALA A 433 -10.25 -0.07 4.38
N ALA A 434 -11.26 -0.93 4.48
CA ALA A 434 -12.18 -0.95 5.60
C ALA A 434 -11.67 -1.98 6.61
N GLY A 435 -11.38 -1.52 7.83
CA GLY A 435 -11.31 -2.45 8.95
C GLY A 435 -12.70 -3.03 9.18
N PRO A 436 -12.84 -4.31 9.57
CA PRO A 436 -14.13 -4.88 9.93
C PRO A 436 -14.87 -3.97 10.91
N HIS A 437 -16.12 -3.70 10.61
CA HIS A 437 -16.92 -2.63 11.20
C HIS A 437 -17.40 -2.98 12.60
N ASP A 438 -17.70 -4.26 12.83
CA ASP A 438 -18.16 -4.76 14.12
C ASP A 438 -17.31 -5.92 14.66
N LYS A 439 -17.65 -6.32 15.89
CA LYS A 439 -16.97 -7.35 16.65
C LYS A 439 -17.08 -8.73 16.00
N ASP A 440 -18.23 -9.06 15.46
CA ASP A 440 -18.52 -10.41 14.97
C ASP A 440 -17.82 -10.62 13.61
N GLU A 441 -17.83 -9.59 12.76
CA GLU A 441 -17.05 -9.58 11.51
C GLU A 441 -15.54 -9.75 11.77
N LYS A 442 -15.00 -9.06 12.79
CA LYS A 442 -13.60 -9.22 13.22
C LYS A 442 -13.28 -10.67 13.57
N ILE A 443 -14.15 -11.30 14.36
CA ILE A 443 -13.97 -12.68 14.82
C ILE A 443 -14.05 -13.64 13.64
N ASP A 444 -15.04 -13.47 12.76
CA ASP A 444 -15.27 -14.35 11.62
C ASP A 444 -14.12 -14.30 10.61
N LEU A 445 -13.61 -13.10 10.30
CA LEU A 445 -12.46 -12.94 9.40
C LEU A 445 -11.20 -13.57 9.98
N VAL A 446 -10.88 -13.33 11.25
CA VAL A 446 -9.73 -13.97 11.91
C VAL A 446 -9.91 -15.49 11.94
N GLN A 447 -11.12 -15.97 12.22
CA GLN A 447 -11.42 -17.40 12.22
C GLN A 447 -11.23 -18.02 10.85
N LYS A 448 -11.72 -17.38 9.78
CA LYS A 448 -11.56 -17.81 8.38
C LYS A 448 -10.09 -17.83 7.97
N ASN A 449 -9.35 -16.76 8.29
CA ASN A 449 -7.93 -16.62 7.97
C ASN A 449 -7.09 -17.70 8.66
N LEU A 450 -7.30 -17.93 9.96
CA LEU A 450 -6.57 -18.96 10.70
C LEU A 450 -7.00 -20.38 10.32
N ALA A 451 -8.26 -20.60 9.94
CA ALA A 451 -8.74 -21.87 9.43
C ALA A 451 -8.15 -22.22 8.05
N SER A 452 -7.80 -21.21 7.25
CA SER A 452 -7.17 -21.39 5.93
C SER A 452 -5.70 -21.83 5.99
N LEU A 453 -5.06 -21.78 7.16
CA LEU A 453 -3.65 -22.16 7.33
C LEU A 453 -3.42 -23.68 7.15
N GLU A 454 -2.31 -24.02 6.51
CA GLU A 454 -1.89 -25.41 6.23
C GLU A 454 -1.20 -26.08 7.43
N GLU A 455 -0.59 -25.30 8.31
CA GLU A 455 0.14 -25.72 9.50
C GLU A 455 -0.59 -25.26 10.79
N GLU A 456 -0.09 -25.69 11.96
CA GLU A 456 -0.69 -25.30 13.25
C GLU A 456 -0.55 -23.79 13.52
N TRP A 457 -1.46 -23.21 14.30
CA TRP A 457 -1.35 -21.82 14.77
C TRP A 457 -1.50 -21.70 16.30
N LEU A 458 -0.97 -20.61 16.86
CA LEU A 458 -1.01 -20.29 18.29
C LEU A 458 -1.52 -18.86 18.52
N LEU A 459 -2.54 -18.73 19.37
CA LEU A 459 -3.00 -17.44 19.88
C LEU A 459 -2.67 -17.30 21.37
N VAL A 460 -2.11 -16.15 21.75
CA VAL A 460 -1.85 -15.81 23.15
C VAL A 460 -2.72 -14.61 23.53
N PHE A 461 -3.59 -14.78 24.53
CA PHE A 461 -4.31 -13.71 25.19
C PHE A 461 -3.59 -13.38 26.50
N ASP A 462 -2.97 -12.21 26.57
CA ASP A 462 -2.19 -11.77 27.73
C ASP A 462 -2.96 -10.77 28.59
N ASN A 463 -2.80 -10.80 29.91
CA ASN A 463 -3.41 -9.85 30.86
C ASN A 463 -4.95 -9.90 30.95
N TYR A 464 -5.58 -11.06 30.76
CA TYR A 464 -7.02 -11.21 31.01
C TYR A 464 -7.31 -11.27 32.52
N ASP A 465 -7.25 -10.11 33.16
CA ASP A 465 -7.27 -9.96 34.61
C ASP A 465 -8.55 -9.33 35.16
N ASP A 466 -9.54 -9.01 34.32
CA ASP A 466 -10.86 -8.58 34.79
C ASP A 466 -11.98 -9.33 34.07
N PRO A 467 -12.30 -10.57 34.51
CA PRO A 467 -13.38 -11.35 33.91
C PRO A 467 -14.78 -10.77 34.10
N SER A 468 -14.91 -9.75 34.97
CA SER A 468 -16.18 -9.06 35.23
C SER A 468 -16.46 -7.96 34.20
N SER A 469 -15.41 -7.30 33.70
CA SER A 469 -15.51 -6.25 32.68
C SER A 469 -16.04 -6.76 31.33
N TYR A 470 -15.53 -7.89 30.83
CA TYR A 470 -16.00 -8.50 29.59
C TYR A 470 -15.74 -10.02 29.54
N LYS A 471 -16.50 -10.71 28.68
CA LYS A 471 -16.35 -12.16 28.48
C LYS A 471 -15.51 -12.44 27.24
N LEU A 472 -14.45 -13.25 27.41
CA LEU A 472 -13.54 -13.62 26.33
C LEU A 472 -14.12 -14.70 25.39
N ARG A 473 -15.17 -15.42 25.82
CA ARG A 473 -15.76 -16.55 25.08
C ARG A 473 -16.05 -16.27 23.59
N PRO A 474 -16.58 -15.10 23.18
CA PRO A 474 -16.83 -14.80 21.76
C PRO A 474 -15.56 -14.81 20.90
N TYR A 475 -14.41 -14.44 21.48
CA TYR A 475 -13.12 -14.37 20.78
C TYR A 475 -12.36 -15.70 20.77
N LEU A 476 -12.88 -16.73 21.45
CA LEU A 476 -12.28 -18.07 21.42
C LEU A 476 -12.72 -18.79 20.16
N LEU A 477 -11.84 -18.80 19.17
CA LEU A 477 -12.06 -19.40 17.86
C LEU A 477 -12.53 -20.84 17.98
N THR A 478 -13.51 -21.20 17.16
CA THR A 478 -14.24 -22.45 17.33
C THR A 478 -13.72 -23.60 16.47
N ASN A 479 -12.97 -23.31 15.41
CA ASN A 479 -12.48 -24.26 14.41
C ASN A 479 -10.99 -24.02 14.07
N GLY A 480 -10.31 -25.05 13.54
CA GLY A 480 -8.95 -24.96 13.00
C GLY A 480 -7.87 -25.70 13.79
N ARG A 481 -6.66 -25.77 13.23
CA ARG A 481 -5.48 -26.45 13.80
C ARG A 481 -4.74 -25.56 14.81
N GLY A 482 -5.48 -25.10 15.81
CA GLY A 482 -5.03 -24.04 16.71
C GLY A 482 -4.85 -24.43 18.16
N PHE A 483 -4.04 -23.64 18.87
CA PHE A 483 -3.90 -23.69 20.32
C PHE A 483 -4.03 -22.28 20.90
N ILE A 484 -4.53 -22.19 22.13
CA ILE A 484 -4.74 -20.90 22.80
C ILE A 484 -4.06 -20.91 24.17
N ILE A 485 -3.22 -19.91 24.45
CA ILE A 485 -2.71 -19.61 25.79
C ILE A 485 -3.43 -18.38 26.32
N LEU A 486 -3.94 -18.46 27.55
CA LEU A 486 -4.53 -17.35 28.29
C LEU A 486 -3.69 -17.09 29.54
N THR A 487 -3.27 -15.85 29.79
CA THR A 487 -2.66 -15.47 31.07
C THR A 487 -3.67 -14.70 31.93
N SER A 488 -3.80 -15.08 33.20
CA SER A 488 -4.74 -14.45 34.12
C SER A 488 -4.29 -14.51 35.57
N ARG A 489 -4.77 -13.58 36.40
CA ARG A 489 -4.68 -13.60 37.87
C ARG A 489 -5.85 -14.33 38.53
N HIS A 490 -6.99 -14.48 37.86
CA HIS A 490 -8.25 -14.89 38.48
C HIS A 490 -8.54 -16.38 38.36
N GLU A 491 -9.06 -16.97 39.43
CA GLU A 491 -9.44 -18.39 39.45
C GLU A 491 -10.61 -18.68 38.51
N GLU A 492 -11.50 -17.72 38.29
CA GLU A 492 -12.64 -17.78 37.35
C GLU A 492 -12.21 -18.07 35.91
N SER A 493 -10.95 -17.74 35.55
CA SER A 493 -10.40 -18.08 34.24
C SER A 493 -10.31 -19.60 33.99
N ARG A 494 -10.42 -20.43 35.04
CA ARG A 494 -10.53 -21.89 34.92
C ARG A 494 -11.71 -22.32 34.03
N ASP A 495 -12.79 -21.56 33.99
CA ASP A 495 -13.99 -21.86 33.20
C ASP A 495 -13.77 -21.87 31.68
N TYR A 496 -12.61 -21.38 31.22
CA TYR A 496 -12.19 -21.45 29.81
C TYR A 496 -11.43 -22.73 29.47
N THR A 497 -11.01 -23.51 30.47
CA THR A 497 -10.32 -24.79 30.28
C THR A 497 -11.30 -25.96 30.17
N ARG A 498 -10.89 -27.05 29.51
CA ARG A 498 -11.68 -28.28 29.47
C ARG A 498 -11.56 -29.05 30.79
N PRO A 499 -12.68 -29.47 31.42
CA PRO A 499 -12.65 -30.28 32.63
C PRO A 499 -11.85 -31.58 32.43
N GLY A 500 -11.01 -31.94 33.41
CA GLY A 500 -10.27 -33.21 33.43
C GLY A 500 -8.99 -33.25 32.58
N ILE A 501 -8.72 -32.21 31.78
CA ILE A 501 -7.44 -32.03 31.06
C ILE A 501 -6.62 -31.01 31.85
N GLY A 502 -5.34 -31.30 32.13
CA GLY A 502 -4.45 -30.48 32.96
C GLY A 502 -4.04 -29.12 32.38
N ASN A 503 -4.97 -28.41 31.74
CA ASN A 503 -4.73 -27.17 30.99
C ASN A 503 -4.88 -25.91 31.85
N PHE A 504 -5.12 -26.04 33.15
CA PHE A 504 -5.06 -24.94 34.11
C PHE A 504 -3.77 -25.06 34.92
N LEU A 505 -2.77 -24.23 34.62
CA LEU A 505 -1.43 -24.30 35.19
C LEU A 505 -1.18 -23.13 36.13
N SER A 506 -0.97 -23.43 37.40
CA SER A 506 -0.47 -22.43 38.36
C SER A 506 1.03 -22.22 38.16
N VAL A 507 1.46 -20.97 38.00
CA VAL A 507 2.88 -20.63 37.90
C VAL A 507 3.47 -20.57 39.32
N PRO A 508 4.47 -21.41 39.67
CA PRO A 508 5.02 -21.45 41.02
C PRO A 508 5.88 -20.21 41.34
N SER A 509 6.29 -20.05 42.60
CA SER A 509 7.33 -19.08 42.96
C SER A 509 8.70 -19.47 42.37
N MET A 510 9.62 -18.51 42.27
CA MET A 510 11.00 -18.74 41.80
C MET A 510 11.99 -19.10 42.92
N GLU A 511 11.51 -19.41 44.13
CA GLU A 511 12.39 -19.77 45.27
C GLU A 511 13.24 -21.01 44.98
N HIS A 512 12.69 -21.97 44.23
CA HIS A 512 13.33 -23.26 43.96
C HIS A 512 13.49 -23.56 42.46
N ASP A 513 13.08 -22.66 41.57
CA ASP A 513 13.14 -22.84 40.11
C ASP A 513 13.52 -21.52 39.42
N GLY A 514 14.77 -21.45 38.91
CA GLY A 514 15.29 -20.33 38.13
C GLY A 514 15.72 -19.09 38.91
N GLY A 515 15.26 -18.87 40.14
CA GLY A 515 15.57 -17.66 40.92
C GLY A 515 17.06 -17.52 41.25
N GLN A 516 17.72 -18.63 41.59
CA GLN A 516 19.17 -18.66 41.83
C GLN A 516 19.96 -18.25 40.59
N ASP A 517 19.64 -18.84 39.44
CA ASP A 517 20.28 -18.56 38.17
C ASP A 517 20.05 -17.09 37.75
N LEU A 518 18.83 -16.57 37.94
CA LEU A 518 18.49 -15.18 37.64
C LEU A 518 19.35 -14.21 38.47
N LEU A 519 19.43 -14.42 39.79
CA LEU A 519 20.23 -13.59 40.68
C LEU A 519 21.73 -13.73 40.42
N GLN A 520 22.23 -14.95 40.15
CA GLN A 520 23.63 -15.19 39.83
C GLN A 520 24.09 -14.45 38.57
N ASN A 521 23.22 -14.36 37.57
CA ASN A 521 23.50 -13.62 36.33
C ASN A 521 23.52 -12.10 36.56
N LYS A 522 22.71 -11.58 37.49
CA LYS A 522 22.61 -10.13 37.75
C LYS A 522 23.54 -9.61 38.84
N LEU A 523 23.91 -10.45 39.82
CA LEU A 523 24.69 -10.08 41.00
C LEU A 523 25.97 -10.93 41.10
N SER A 524 26.98 -10.56 40.31
CA SER A 524 28.29 -11.20 40.35
C SER A 524 28.97 -11.02 41.71
N GLY A 525 29.54 -12.11 42.27
CA GLY A 525 30.28 -12.06 43.54
C GLY A 525 29.46 -12.34 44.80
N THR A 526 28.19 -12.74 44.67
CA THR A 526 27.35 -13.21 45.79
C THR A 526 27.47 -14.72 46.00
N THR A 527 27.22 -15.20 47.21
CA THR A 527 27.15 -16.63 47.53
C THR A 527 25.75 -17.21 47.27
N GLU A 528 25.66 -18.53 47.09
CA GLU A 528 24.37 -19.23 46.90
C GLU A 528 23.44 -19.09 48.12
N GLN A 529 24.03 -19.05 49.32
CA GLN A 529 23.29 -18.88 50.57
C GLN A 529 22.66 -17.48 50.64
N GLU A 530 23.42 -16.42 50.39
CA GLU A 530 22.89 -15.04 50.38
C GLU A 530 21.77 -14.89 49.34
N ARG A 531 21.92 -15.48 48.15
CA ARG A 531 20.85 -15.48 47.14
C ARG A 531 19.61 -16.26 47.59
N SER A 532 19.78 -17.38 48.30
CA SER A 532 18.66 -18.17 48.83
C SER A 532 17.87 -17.38 49.86
N GLU A 533 18.56 -16.70 50.77
CA GLU A 533 17.94 -15.85 51.79
C GLU A 533 17.17 -14.68 51.15
N LEU A 534 17.73 -14.04 50.12
CA LEU A 534 17.05 -13.01 49.35
C LEU A 534 15.79 -13.55 48.65
N LEU A 535 15.88 -14.69 47.97
CA LEU A 535 14.74 -15.31 47.27
C LEU A 535 13.60 -15.66 48.24
N GLN A 536 13.93 -16.28 49.37
CA GLN A 536 12.95 -16.63 50.40
C GLN A 536 12.28 -15.37 50.94
N ARG A 537 13.04 -14.28 51.12
CA ARG A 537 12.47 -13.03 51.63
C ARG A 537 11.53 -12.36 50.65
N LEU A 538 11.86 -12.41 49.37
CA LEU A 538 11.05 -11.84 48.29
C LEU A 538 9.89 -12.77 47.86
N GLY A 539 9.70 -13.90 48.53
CA GLY A 539 8.66 -14.90 48.21
C GLY A 539 8.81 -15.50 46.82
N GLY A 540 10.02 -15.45 46.24
CA GLY A 540 10.27 -15.89 44.87
C GLY A 540 9.48 -15.14 43.78
N LEU A 541 9.05 -13.89 44.02
CA LEU A 541 8.31 -13.10 43.03
C LEU A 541 9.25 -12.54 41.96
N ALA A 542 9.09 -12.96 40.71
CA ALA A 542 10.02 -12.63 39.62
C ALA A 542 10.29 -11.12 39.48
N LEU A 543 9.24 -10.29 39.51
CA LEU A 543 9.37 -8.84 39.44
C LEU A 543 10.15 -8.25 40.63
N ALA A 544 9.89 -8.71 41.85
CA ALA A 544 10.58 -8.20 43.04
C ALA A 544 12.06 -8.63 43.06
N ILE A 545 12.36 -9.85 42.59
CA ILE A 545 13.73 -10.32 42.40
C ILE A 545 14.48 -9.43 41.41
N ASP A 546 13.84 -9.11 40.28
CA ASP A 546 14.43 -8.27 39.23
C ASP A 546 14.74 -6.86 39.74
N GLN A 547 13.78 -6.24 40.44
CA GLN A 547 13.92 -4.93 41.07
C GLN A 547 14.97 -4.91 42.18
N ALA A 548 15.00 -5.92 43.05
CA ALA A 548 16.00 -6.04 44.09
C ALA A 548 17.41 -6.18 43.50
N ALA A 549 17.58 -7.02 42.48
CA ALA A 549 18.86 -7.18 41.79
C ALA A 549 19.32 -5.88 41.12
N ALA A 550 18.41 -5.16 40.45
CA ALA A 550 18.70 -3.86 39.86
C ALA A 550 19.14 -2.84 40.93
N TYR A 551 18.42 -2.76 42.05
CA TYR A 551 18.76 -1.89 43.18
C TYR A 551 20.14 -2.20 43.78
N ILE A 552 20.40 -3.48 44.09
CA ILE A 552 21.66 -3.94 44.66
C ILE A 552 22.82 -3.61 43.71
N SER A 553 22.66 -3.92 42.42
CA SER A 553 23.68 -3.65 41.40
C SER A 553 23.94 -2.16 41.22
N PHE A 554 22.89 -1.33 41.19
CA PHE A 554 23.00 0.11 40.98
C PHE A 554 23.77 0.80 42.13
N HIS A 555 23.48 0.39 43.38
CA HIS A 555 24.12 0.96 44.56
C HIS A 555 25.38 0.23 45.03
N LYS A 556 25.75 -0.88 44.38
CA LYS A 556 26.85 -1.76 44.79
C LYS A 556 26.75 -2.20 46.26
N LEU A 557 25.53 -2.53 46.69
CA LEU A 557 25.27 -2.98 48.06
C LEU A 557 25.53 -4.47 48.23
N SER A 558 25.76 -4.90 49.48
CA SER A 558 25.69 -6.32 49.82
C SER A 558 24.22 -6.75 49.96
N ILE A 559 23.93 -8.05 49.79
CA ILE A 559 22.58 -8.61 50.02
C ILE A 559 22.11 -8.33 51.47
N PRO A 560 22.94 -8.53 52.52
CA PRO A 560 22.54 -8.19 53.89
C PRO A 560 22.14 -6.71 54.09
N ASP A 561 22.88 -5.77 53.52
CA ASP A 561 22.57 -4.34 53.63
C ASP A 561 21.24 -4.00 52.94
N PHE A 562 21.00 -4.59 51.76
CA PHE A 562 19.72 -4.49 51.08
C PHE A 562 18.58 -5.02 51.93
N MET A 563 18.76 -6.20 52.54
CA MET A 563 17.73 -6.84 53.37
C MET A 563 17.36 -5.98 54.58
N ALA A 564 18.35 -5.36 55.24
CA ALA A 564 18.09 -4.43 56.35
C ALA A 564 17.28 -3.19 55.90
N ALA A 565 17.61 -2.63 54.74
CA ALA A 565 16.86 -1.52 54.15
C ALA A 565 15.43 -1.92 53.75
N TYR A 566 15.28 -3.13 53.17
CA TYR A 566 14.00 -3.70 52.79
C TYR A 566 13.08 -3.88 54.00
N GLU A 567 13.58 -4.43 55.12
CA GLU A 567 12.80 -4.57 56.34
C GLU A 567 12.26 -3.24 56.87
N SER A 568 13.16 -2.25 56.96
CA SER A 568 12.79 -0.92 57.41
C SER A 568 11.70 -0.30 56.53
N ARG A 569 11.77 -0.54 55.21
CA ARG A 569 10.81 0.01 54.25
C ARG A 569 9.48 -0.73 54.26
N LYS A 570 9.50 -2.07 54.34
CA LYS A 570 8.30 -2.91 54.36
C LYS A 570 7.36 -2.54 55.52
N VAL A 571 7.92 -2.31 56.71
CA VAL A 571 7.15 -1.87 57.89
C VAL A 571 6.45 -0.53 57.64
N LYS A 572 7.12 0.42 56.96
CA LYS A 572 6.51 1.71 56.62
C LYS A 572 5.36 1.55 55.63
N ILE A 573 5.50 0.69 54.62
CA ILE A 573 4.46 0.46 53.60
C ILE A 573 3.24 -0.26 54.18
N LEU A 574 3.44 -1.24 55.06
CA LEU A 574 2.37 -1.96 55.75
C LEU A 574 1.40 -0.99 56.46
N GLN A 575 1.91 0.04 57.12
CA GLN A 575 1.10 1.06 57.81
C GLN A 575 0.20 1.88 56.86
N TYR A 576 0.60 2.06 55.59
CA TYR A 576 -0.22 2.71 54.57
C TYR A 576 -1.21 1.73 53.93
N TYR A 577 -0.78 0.49 53.70
CA TYR A 577 -1.57 -0.53 53.02
C TYR A 577 -2.78 -0.99 53.86
N GLU A 578 -2.62 -1.16 55.18
CA GLU A 578 -3.71 -1.55 56.10
C GLU A 578 -4.86 -0.54 56.20
N LYS A 579 -4.67 0.70 55.72
CA LYS A 579 -5.70 1.76 55.78
C LYS A 579 -6.59 1.84 54.54
N THR A 580 -6.39 0.98 53.53
CA THR A 580 -6.97 1.20 52.19
C THR A 580 -7.76 -0.03 51.69
N ASP A 581 -9.09 0.04 51.74
CA ASP A 581 -10.01 -0.95 51.12
C ASP A 581 -10.14 -0.69 49.62
N TRP A 582 -9.13 -1.10 48.84
CA TRP A 582 -9.18 -1.07 47.37
C TRP A 582 -9.82 -2.35 46.82
N GLU A 583 -10.64 -2.26 45.76
CA GLU A 583 -11.39 -3.42 45.22
C GLU A 583 -10.49 -4.58 44.77
N TYR A 584 -9.30 -4.28 44.24
CA TYR A 584 -8.29 -5.30 43.90
C TYR A 584 -7.86 -6.16 45.11
N ASN A 585 -7.86 -5.59 46.32
CA ASN A 585 -7.46 -6.30 47.55
C ASN A 585 -8.55 -7.24 48.08
N LYS A 586 -9.80 -7.13 47.59
CA LYS A 586 -10.91 -8.00 48.03
C LYS A 586 -10.75 -9.44 47.58
N HIS A 587 -10.04 -9.66 46.47
CA HIS A 587 -9.88 -10.98 45.85
C HIS A 587 -8.52 -11.64 46.13
N LEU A 588 -7.58 -10.93 46.76
CA LEU A 588 -6.30 -11.47 47.18
C LEU A 588 -6.42 -12.11 48.57
N ASN A 589 -5.86 -13.31 48.74
CA ASN A 589 -5.70 -13.87 50.09
C ASN A 589 -4.53 -13.19 50.84
N ASP A 590 -4.42 -13.43 52.14
CA ASP A 590 -3.41 -12.76 52.98
C ASP A 590 -1.96 -13.04 52.53
N SER A 591 -1.70 -14.25 52.00
CA SER A 591 -0.39 -14.58 51.42
C SER A 591 -0.09 -13.75 50.17
N GLU A 592 -1.08 -13.57 49.30
CA GLU A 592 -0.95 -12.82 48.06
C GLU A 592 -0.79 -11.31 48.31
N LYS A 593 -1.46 -10.78 49.34
CA LYS A 593 -1.25 -9.41 49.82
C LYS A 593 0.19 -9.20 50.31
N GLN A 594 0.75 -10.16 51.06
CA GLN A 594 2.15 -10.11 51.51
C GLN A 594 3.17 -10.18 50.36
N ILE A 595 2.85 -10.92 49.30
CA ILE A 595 3.68 -11.00 48.09
C ILE A 595 3.59 -9.69 47.28
N ALA A 596 2.40 -9.13 47.09
CA ALA A 596 2.23 -7.83 46.42
C ALA A 596 2.99 -6.70 47.16
N LEU A 597 2.92 -6.69 48.49
CA LEU A 597 3.72 -5.79 49.34
C LEU A 597 5.22 -5.88 49.06
N THR A 598 5.73 -7.04 48.65
CA THR A 598 7.15 -7.21 48.32
C THR A 598 7.51 -6.43 47.07
N ALA A 599 6.75 -6.56 45.97
CA ALA A 599 6.96 -5.77 44.76
C ALA A 599 6.82 -4.27 45.01
N TYR A 600 5.84 -3.87 45.83
CA TYR A 600 5.67 -2.46 46.22
C TYR A 600 6.87 -1.96 47.02
N THR A 601 7.40 -2.78 47.92
CA THR A 601 8.57 -2.43 48.74
C THR A 601 9.82 -2.26 47.90
N THR A 602 10.14 -3.22 47.02
CA THR A 602 11.32 -3.15 46.14
C THR A 602 11.23 -1.98 45.16
N TRP A 603 10.04 -1.71 44.63
CA TRP A 603 9.81 -0.54 43.79
C TRP A 603 9.96 0.77 44.59
N GLU A 604 9.37 0.89 45.78
CA GLU A 604 9.50 2.09 46.62
C GLU A 604 10.95 2.40 47.00
N MET A 605 11.74 1.37 47.32
CA MET A 605 13.16 1.53 47.60
C MET A 605 13.87 2.14 46.39
N SER A 606 13.65 1.57 45.21
CA SER A 606 14.26 2.05 43.95
C SER A 606 13.79 3.46 43.60
N PHE A 607 12.50 3.75 43.75
CA PHE A 607 11.94 5.07 43.50
C PHE A 607 12.48 6.15 44.45
N GLN A 608 12.75 5.80 45.72
CA GLN A 608 13.37 6.75 46.66
C GLN A 608 14.75 7.24 46.21
N GLN A 609 15.43 6.48 45.36
CA GLN A 609 16.76 6.78 44.84
C GLN A 609 16.73 7.55 43.52
N VAL A 610 15.53 7.85 42.99
CA VAL A 610 15.39 8.76 41.86
C VAL A 610 15.67 10.18 42.35
N GLU A 611 16.65 10.84 41.72
CA GLU A 611 16.99 12.26 41.92
C GLU A 611 17.14 12.68 43.41
N PRO A 612 17.97 11.99 44.21
CA PRO A 612 18.05 12.24 45.65
C PRO A 612 18.62 13.64 45.98
N ALA A 613 19.36 14.23 45.05
CA ALA A 613 19.97 15.55 45.18
C ALA A 613 19.05 16.72 44.78
N ASN A 614 17.93 16.46 44.09
CA ASN A 614 17.01 17.49 43.59
C ASN A 614 15.54 17.16 43.93
N PRO A 615 15.03 17.66 45.07
CA PRO A 615 13.66 17.39 45.51
C PRO A 615 12.58 17.82 44.52
N VAL A 616 12.77 18.94 43.82
CA VAL A 616 11.80 19.46 42.83
C VAL A 616 11.73 18.53 41.61
N ARG A 617 12.89 18.14 41.07
CA ARG A 617 12.95 17.19 39.94
C ARG A 617 12.34 15.85 40.30
N LYS A 618 12.54 15.39 41.55
CA LYS A 618 11.91 14.18 42.07
C LYS A 618 10.39 14.30 42.16
N GLU A 619 9.86 15.44 42.59
CA GLU A 619 8.42 15.72 42.60
C GLU A 619 7.83 15.68 41.18
N TRP A 620 8.53 16.27 40.20
CA TRP A 620 8.10 16.21 38.80
C TRP A 620 8.10 14.79 38.22
N ILE A 621 9.12 13.99 38.51
CA ILE A 621 9.15 12.57 38.12
C ILE A 621 8.02 11.79 38.83
N THR A 622 7.71 12.14 40.09
CA THR A 622 6.56 11.57 40.81
C THR A 622 5.26 11.87 40.07
N ARG A 623 5.06 13.12 39.62
CA ARG A 623 3.86 13.52 38.87
C ARG A 623 3.77 12.81 37.52
N PHE A 624 4.87 12.77 36.77
CA PHE A 624 5.00 12.03 35.50
C PHE A 624 4.55 10.57 35.63
N LEU A 625 5.08 9.84 36.60
CA LEU A 625 4.71 8.44 36.82
C LEU A 625 3.27 8.28 37.33
N SER A 626 2.79 9.21 38.14
CA SER A 626 1.43 9.17 38.68
C SER A 626 0.37 9.35 37.59
N ILE A 627 0.58 10.28 36.65
CA ILE A 627 -0.28 10.47 35.47
C ILE A 627 -0.19 9.25 34.54
N SER A 628 1.04 8.79 34.26
CA SER A 628 1.26 7.58 33.45
C SER A 628 0.58 6.35 34.03
N ALA A 629 0.36 6.30 35.35
CA ALA A 629 -0.35 5.21 36.01
C ALA A 629 -1.86 5.19 35.68
N PHE A 630 -2.47 6.29 35.23
CA PHE A 630 -3.87 6.27 34.77
C PHE A 630 -4.00 5.88 33.30
N LEU A 631 -2.94 6.03 32.52
CA LEU A 631 -2.88 5.59 31.14
C LEU A 631 -2.79 4.06 31.03
N HIS A 632 -2.93 3.57 29.80
CA HIS A 632 -2.72 2.16 29.48
C HIS A 632 -1.27 1.76 29.82
N PRO A 633 -1.02 0.65 30.55
CA PRO A 633 0.31 0.33 31.08
C PRO A 633 1.36 0.03 30.01
N ALA A 634 0.94 -0.36 28.81
CA ALA A 634 1.83 -0.66 27.69
C ALA A 634 1.86 0.46 26.66
N ARG A 635 3.05 0.70 26.08
CA ARG A 635 3.32 1.62 24.96
C ARG A 635 2.87 3.07 25.20
N ILE A 636 3.26 3.67 26.32
CA ILE A 636 3.04 5.09 26.59
C ILE A 636 4.08 5.93 25.82
N GLY A 637 3.64 6.75 24.87
CA GLY A 637 4.50 7.51 23.96
C GLY A 637 4.90 8.90 24.44
N GLU A 638 6.14 9.28 24.12
CA GLU A 638 6.68 10.62 24.32
C GLU A 638 5.76 11.70 23.70
N HIS A 639 5.21 11.44 22.51
CA HIS A 639 4.34 12.37 21.81
C HIS A 639 3.11 12.77 22.64
N ILE A 640 2.59 11.92 23.52
CA ILE A 640 1.44 12.27 24.37
C ILE A 640 1.78 13.47 25.26
N PHE A 641 2.97 13.46 25.86
CA PHE A 641 3.44 14.52 26.75
C PHE A 641 3.92 15.75 25.99
N ARG A 642 4.68 15.52 24.90
CA ARG A 642 5.21 16.59 24.06
C ARG A 642 4.10 17.43 23.43
N GLU A 643 3.14 16.76 22.79
CA GLU A 643 2.08 17.48 22.09
C GLU A 643 1.14 18.16 23.09
N HIS A 644 0.93 17.60 24.28
CA HIS A 644 0.23 18.33 25.34
C HIS A 644 1.00 19.59 25.73
N TYR A 645 2.30 19.47 26.06
CA TYR A 645 3.15 20.61 26.42
C TYR A 645 3.11 21.74 25.37
N ASP A 646 3.22 21.39 24.09
CA ASP A 646 3.24 22.36 22.99
C ASP A 646 1.88 23.06 22.77
N ASN A 647 0.75 22.47 23.19
CA ASN A 647 -0.60 22.96 22.91
C ASN A 647 -1.36 23.54 24.11
N THR A 648 -1.02 23.16 25.35
CA THR A 648 -1.81 23.55 26.54
C THR A 648 -1.04 24.37 27.56
N TYR A 649 0.21 24.79 27.30
CA TYR A 649 1.05 25.45 28.31
C TYR A 649 0.30 26.57 29.06
N SER A 650 -0.13 26.22 30.28
CA SER A 650 -0.49 27.12 31.35
C SER A 650 0.73 27.21 32.27
N PRO A 651 1.11 28.38 32.78
CA PRO A 651 2.16 28.55 33.79
C PRO A 651 1.99 27.70 35.06
N GLU A 652 0.88 26.98 35.20
CA GLU A 652 0.48 26.17 36.36
C GLU A 652 0.90 24.67 36.25
N SER A 653 1.36 24.18 35.09
CA SER A 653 1.83 22.79 34.93
C SER A 653 3.37 22.69 34.98
N ASP A 654 3.93 22.98 36.15
CA ASP A 654 5.38 23.05 36.42
C ASP A 654 6.17 21.77 36.08
N TRP A 655 5.54 20.59 36.07
CA TRP A 655 6.28 19.33 36.03
C TRP A 655 6.75 18.88 34.64
N LEU A 656 6.11 19.33 33.56
CA LEU A 656 6.55 19.01 32.19
C LEU A 656 7.84 19.75 31.82
N GLU A 657 8.22 20.80 32.57
CA GLU A 657 9.52 21.47 32.42
C GLU A 657 10.71 20.52 32.64
N LEU A 658 10.47 19.38 33.30
CA LEU A 658 11.40 18.26 33.41
C LEU A 658 12.04 17.86 32.06
N PHE A 659 11.35 18.10 30.95
CA PHE A 659 11.77 17.72 29.60
C PHE A 659 12.20 18.91 28.73
N THR A 660 12.53 20.06 29.33
CA THR A 660 12.90 21.30 28.64
C THR A 660 14.26 21.82 29.10
N SER A 661 14.94 22.64 28.28
CA SER A 661 16.18 23.33 28.65
C SER A 661 15.96 24.83 28.94
N ILE A 662 16.78 25.38 29.84
CA ILE A 662 16.95 26.83 30.03
C ILE A 662 18.09 27.27 29.09
N PRO A 663 17.97 28.33 28.29
CA PRO A 663 19.07 28.80 27.45
C PRO A 663 20.21 29.29 28.34
N ASN A 664 21.29 28.51 28.42
CA ASN A 664 22.54 29.02 28.97
C ASN A 664 23.19 29.92 27.91
N ASN A 665 23.28 31.21 28.22
CA ASN A 665 24.23 32.10 27.56
C ASN A 665 25.65 31.60 27.86
N GLY A 666 26.39 31.26 26.80
CA GLY A 666 27.85 31.13 26.87
C GLY A 666 28.37 29.71 26.68
N ASP A 667 29.04 29.55 25.53
CA ASP A 667 30.19 28.69 25.29
C ASP A 667 29.98 27.19 24.95
N ALA A 668 30.07 26.97 23.63
CA ALA A 668 30.90 25.97 22.94
C ALA A 668 30.77 24.48 23.33
N ASP A 669 30.03 23.73 22.50
CA ASP A 669 30.61 22.61 21.73
C ASP A 669 29.56 21.99 20.79
N GLU A 670 29.34 22.66 19.66
CA GLU A 670 28.35 22.28 18.64
C GLU A 670 29.04 21.75 17.38
N ILE A 671 29.88 20.70 17.48
CA ILE A 671 30.51 20.07 16.28
C ILE A 671 30.41 18.53 16.26
N GLY A 672 29.98 17.86 17.33
CA GLY A 672 29.96 16.38 17.37
C GLY A 672 28.72 15.67 16.81
N TYR A 673 27.55 16.31 16.78
CA TYR A 673 26.27 15.57 16.74
C TYR A 673 25.47 15.65 15.42
N GLN A 674 25.91 16.42 14.41
CA GLN A 674 25.19 16.54 13.15
C GLN A 674 25.30 15.33 12.20
N ASN A 675 26.15 14.34 12.51
CA ASN A 675 26.41 13.22 11.59
C ASN A 675 25.49 12.00 11.76
N SER A 676 24.64 11.92 12.80
CA SER A 676 23.71 10.78 12.99
C SER A 676 22.32 10.99 12.37
N LEU A 677 21.97 12.20 11.92
CA LEU A 677 20.63 12.55 11.43
C LEU A 677 20.49 12.57 9.89
N ARG A 678 21.52 12.18 9.14
CA ARG A 678 21.47 12.12 7.65
C ARG A 678 21.05 10.76 7.07
N GLY A 679 20.73 9.77 7.91
CA GLY A 679 20.42 8.40 7.46
C GLY A 679 18.96 8.11 7.08
N ALA A 680 17.99 8.93 7.47
CA ALA A 680 16.57 8.61 7.30
C ALA A 680 15.76 9.79 6.74
N GLN A 681 16.01 10.14 5.47
CA GLN A 681 15.16 11.07 4.74
C GLN A 681 14.82 10.49 3.37
N LYS A 682 13.59 9.98 3.24
CA LYS A 682 12.82 9.91 1.99
C LYS A 682 11.38 9.45 2.25
N THR A 683 10.54 10.32 2.81
CA THR A 683 9.09 10.23 2.62
C THR A 683 8.75 10.89 1.27
N LYS A 684 8.20 10.11 0.33
CA LYS A 684 7.98 10.54 -1.08
C LYS A 684 6.83 11.54 -1.25
N SER A 685 5.91 11.66 -0.29
CA SER A 685 4.76 12.57 -0.43
C SER A 685 5.13 14.04 -0.20
N LYS A 686 4.87 14.86 -1.21
CA LYS A 686 5.01 16.33 -1.16
C LYS A 686 3.86 16.96 -0.35
N TRP A 687 2.70 16.30 -0.32
CA TRP A 687 1.48 16.73 0.39
C TRP A 687 1.62 16.61 1.91
N LEU A 688 2.15 15.49 2.44
CA LEU A 688 2.42 15.34 3.88
C LEU A 688 3.41 16.39 4.40
N ARG A 689 4.42 16.77 3.60
CA ARG A 689 5.33 17.88 3.93
C ARG A 689 4.66 19.24 3.88
N PHE A 690 3.67 19.43 3.01
CA PHE A 690 2.90 20.67 2.91
C PHE A 690 1.90 20.80 4.06
N LEU A 691 1.14 19.75 4.37
CA LEU A 691 0.24 19.69 5.53
C LEU A 691 1.01 19.91 6.83
N ARG A 692 2.12 19.18 7.03
CA ARG A 692 3.01 19.37 8.20
C ARG A 692 3.53 20.82 8.29
N ARG A 693 3.85 21.47 7.16
CA ARG A 693 4.29 22.90 7.15
C ARG A 693 3.16 23.91 7.35
N LYS A 694 1.93 23.60 6.92
CA LYS A 694 0.75 24.47 7.05
C LYS A 694 0.17 24.35 8.47
N ILE A 695 0.13 23.14 9.03
CA ILE A 695 -0.24 22.83 10.41
C ILE A 695 0.78 23.45 11.38
N VAL A 696 2.08 23.26 11.17
CA VAL A 696 3.14 23.94 11.98
C VAL A 696 3.06 25.47 11.86
N ARG A 697 2.58 26.02 10.74
CA ARG A 697 2.34 27.48 10.58
C ARG A 697 1.03 27.96 11.19
N SER A 698 0.01 27.12 11.25
CA SER A 698 -1.28 27.39 11.90
C SER A 698 -1.15 27.34 13.42
N LEU A 699 -0.49 26.30 13.95
CA LEU A 699 -0.15 26.13 15.37
C LEU A 699 0.73 27.28 15.90
N LYS A 700 1.65 27.80 15.07
CA LYS A 700 2.46 28.99 15.40
C LYS A 700 1.65 30.28 15.56
N ARG A 701 0.40 30.34 15.08
CA ARG A 701 -0.44 31.54 15.15
C ARG A 701 -1.30 31.59 16.43
N THR A 702 -1.46 30.48 17.12
CA THR A 702 -2.19 30.38 18.40
C THR A 702 -1.28 30.12 19.60
N SER A 703 -0.04 29.66 19.40
CA SER A 703 0.93 29.45 20.46
C SER A 703 1.64 30.76 20.85
N SER A 704 1.47 31.23 22.09
CA SER A 704 2.45 32.10 22.73
C SER A 704 3.68 31.26 23.09
N ILE A 705 4.49 30.89 22.09
CA ILE A 705 5.81 30.31 22.34
C ILE A 705 6.62 31.40 23.06
N ILE A 706 6.82 31.24 24.36
CA ILE A 706 7.74 32.06 25.13
C ILE A 706 9.12 31.86 24.49
N PRO A 707 9.83 32.92 24.07
CA PRO A 707 11.19 32.78 23.57
C PRO A 707 12.06 32.18 24.69
N GLY A 708 12.46 30.91 24.57
CA GLY A 708 13.51 30.32 25.42
C GLY A 708 13.33 28.90 25.93
N LYS A 709 12.12 28.32 25.99
CA LYS A 709 11.93 26.91 26.45
C LYS A 709 11.30 26.07 25.35
N LYS A 710 11.92 24.93 25.02
CA LYS A 710 11.47 24.00 23.97
C LYS A 710 11.57 22.57 24.50
N TRP A 711 10.62 21.71 24.12
CA TRP A 711 10.69 20.28 24.40
C TRP A 711 11.96 19.65 23.84
N GLU A 712 12.66 18.87 24.67
CA GLU A 712 13.87 18.14 24.32
C GLU A 712 13.68 16.63 24.50
N SER A 713 13.54 15.90 23.39
CA SER A 713 13.41 14.44 23.40
C SER A 713 14.57 13.73 24.10
N CYS A 714 15.78 14.31 24.11
CA CYS A 714 16.91 13.75 24.84
C CYS A 714 16.71 13.78 26.36
N GLN A 715 16.07 14.81 26.91
CA GLN A 715 15.74 14.87 28.34
C GLN A 715 14.71 13.80 28.70
N PHE A 716 13.68 13.64 27.86
CA PHE A 716 12.69 12.57 28.03
C PHE A 716 13.34 11.19 28.01
N GLN A 717 14.23 10.93 27.04
CA GLN A 717 15.00 9.70 26.95
C GLN A 717 15.93 9.49 28.15
N GLU A 718 16.54 10.54 28.68
CA GLU A 718 17.41 10.43 29.86
C GLU A 718 16.61 10.03 31.10
N VAL A 719 15.49 10.71 31.37
CA VAL A 719 14.61 10.39 32.51
C VAL A 719 14.09 8.96 32.41
N THR A 720 13.55 8.57 31.26
CA THR A 720 13.01 7.21 31.05
C THR A 720 14.09 6.13 31.12
N ARG A 721 15.31 6.37 30.60
CA ARG A 721 16.45 5.45 30.77
C ARG A 721 16.92 5.32 32.23
N ASN A 722 16.89 6.41 32.99
CA ASN A 722 17.25 6.37 34.41
C ASN A 722 16.20 5.58 35.22
N LEU A 723 14.92 5.74 34.89
CA LEU A 723 13.84 4.94 35.47
C LEU A 723 13.96 3.45 35.08
N GLU A 724 14.34 3.15 33.84
CA GLU A 724 14.56 1.78 33.36
C GLU A 724 15.75 1.09 34.05
N LYS A 725 16.86 1.79 34.29
CA LYS A 725 18.02 1.25 35.05
C LYS A 725 17.65 0.81 36.47
N LEU A 726 16.62 1.42 37.05
CA LEU A 726 16.06 1.08 38.36
C LEU A 726 14.89 0.10 38.28
N SER A 727 14.60 -0.44 37.08
CA SER A 727 13.48 -1.35 36.80
C SER A 727 12.11 -0.79 37.25
N LEU A 728 11.94 0.53 37.13
CA LEU A 728 10.69 1.24 37.44
C LEU A 728 9.74 1.30 36.24
N VAL A 729 10.31 1.34 35.02
CA VAL A 729 9.64 1.30 33.72
C VAL A 729 10.43 0.42 32.75
N ASN A 730 9.83 0.00 31.64
CA ASN A 730 10.51 -0.71 30.56
C ASN A 730 10.46 0.12 29.28
N ASN A 731 11.59 0.40 28.64
CA ASN A 731 11.58 1.08 27.34
C ASN A 731 11.36 0.07 26.21
N THR A 732 10.70 0.51 25.14
CA THR A 732 10.47 -0.32 23.96
C THR A 732 11.19 0.29 22.76
N ASP A 733 12.11 -0.46 22.15
CA ASP A 733 13.17 0.01 21.22
C ASP A 733 12.72 0.62 19.88
N ASN A 734 11.43 0.88 19.65
CA ASN A 734 10.94 1.42 18.39
C ASN A 734 10.78 2.94 18.44
N CYS A 735 11.88 3.68 18.29
CA CYS A 735 11.79 5.10 17.95
C CYS A 735 11.31 5.26 16.50
N SER A 736 10.04 5.58 16.30
CA SER A 736 9.62 6.21 15.06
C SER A 736 10.02 7.70 15.09
N GLY A 737 10.50 8.24 13.97
CA GLY A 737 11.00 9.62 13.92
C GLY A 737 9.97 10.70 14.24
N ASP A 738 8.67 10.36 14.26
CA ASP A 738 7.57 11.28 14.52
C ASP A 738 6.92 11.09 15.92
N THR A 739 6.96 9.87 16.50
CA THR A 739 6.28 9.55 17.78
C THR A 739 7.18 9.56 19.02
N GLY A 740 8.50 9.57 18.84
CA GLY A 740 9.47 9.54 19.94
C GLY A 740 9.60 8.16 20.59
N LEU A 741 10.05 8.14 21.85
CA LEU A 741 10.25 6.91 22.62
C LEU A 741 8.93 6.40 23.23
N TRP A 742 8.73 5.08 23.23
CA TRP A 742 7.68 4.41 24.01
C TRP A 742 8.27 3.74 25.25
N PHE A 743 7.56 3.88 26.38
CA PHE A 743 7.85 3.13 27.60
C PHE A 743 6.59 2.40 28.11
N SER A 744 6.76 1.50 29.07
CA SER A 744 5.66 0.76 29.70
C SER A 744 5.86 0.69 31.21
N ILE A 745 4.76 0.70 31.95
CA ILE A 745 4.72 0.52 33.40
C ILE A 745 4.12 -0.84 33.70
N HIS A 746 4.78 -1.63 34.54
CA HIS A 746 4.26 -2.94 34.92
C HIS A 746 2.89 -2.79 35.63
N PRO A 747 1.85 -3.59 35.31
CA PRO A 747 0.50 -3.43 35.87
C PRO A 747 0.45 -3.39 37.41
N VAL A 748 1.19 -4.25 38.10
CA VAL A 748 1.29 -4.23 39.58
C VAL A 748 1.84 -2.90 40.11
N ILE A 749 2.78 -2.28 39.40
CA ILE A 749 3.36 -0.99 39.78
C ILE A 749 2.40 0.16 39.48
N ARG A 750 1.71 0.08 38.35
CA ARG A 750 0.59 0.98 38.01
C ARG A 750 -0.46 0.99 39.12
N ASP A 751 -0.89 -0.20 39.56
CA ASP A 751 -1.87 -0.36 40.65
C ASP A 751 -1.34 0.28 41.94
N TRP A 752 -0.08 0.02 42.31
CA TRP A 752 0.56 0.62 43.48
C TRP A 752 0.57 2.15 43.42
N LEU A 753 0.97 2.73 42.28
CA LEU A 753 1.02 4.17 42.07
C LEU A 753 -0.37 4.81 42.25
N GLN A 754 -1.43 4.14 41.83
CA GLN A 754 -2.81 4.57 42.07
C GLN A 754 -3.20 4.46 43.56
N ILE A 755 -2.91 3.30 44.19
CA ILE A 755 -3.30 2.98 45.57
C ILE A 755 -2.65 3.92 46.58
N ARG A 756 -1.35 4.21 46.41
CA ARG A 756 -0.58 5.03 47.35
C ARG A 756 -1.01 6.50 47.40
N MET A 757 -1.72 6.98 46.37
CA MET A 757 -2.23 8.35 46.34
C MET A 757 -3.48 8.46 47.22
N LYS A 758 -3.56 9.56 47.98
CA LYS A 758 -4.77 9.97 48.70
C LYS A 758 -5.90 10.20 47.69
N SER A 759 -7.15 10.01 48.13
CA SER A 759 -8.33 10.08 47.24
C SER A 759 -8.44 11.39 46.46
N ASN A 760 -8.18 12.54 47.10
CA ASN A 760 -8.23 13.86 46.45
C ASN A 760 -7.15 14.00 45.36
N LEU A 761 -5.89 13.68 45.69
CA LEU A 761 -4.79 13.75 44.73
C LEU A 761 -5.00 12.76 43.57
N ARG A 762 -5.59 11.59 43.86
CA ARG A 762 -5.92 10.58 42.85
C ARG A 762 -6.93 11.13 41.83
N GLN A 763 -7.95 11.85 42.30
CA GLN A 763 -8.94 12.50 41.43
C GLN A 763 -8.28 13.57 40.57
N GLU A 764 -7.52 14.49 41.17
CA GLU A 764 -6.80 15.56 40.44
C GLU A 764 -5.86 14.98 39.37
N THR A 765 -5.17 13.88 39.67
CA THR A 765 -4.26 13.20 38.73
C THR A 765 -5.01 12.53 37.58
N LEU A 766 -6.17 11.94 37.86
CA LEU A 766 -7.01 11.34 36.83
C LEU A 766 -7.60 12.41 35.89
N GLU A 767 -8.07 13.55 36.43
CA GLU A 767 -8.51 14.67 35.60
C GLU A 767 -7.41 15.22 34.70
N GLU A 768 -6.18 15.34 35.22
CA GLU A 768 -5.03 15.74 34.41
C GLU A 768 -4.73 14.70 33.31
N SER A 769 -4.95 13.42 33.60
CA SER A 769 -4.81 12.34 32.61
C SER A 769 -5.87 12.42 31.50
N PHE A 770 -7.11 12.82 31.81
CA PHE A 770 -8.13 13.13 30.80
C PHE A 770 -7.67 14.28 29.92
N ARG A 771 -7.28 15.42 30.51
CA ARG A 771 -6.81 16.61 29.78
C ARG A 771 -5.60 16.30 28.88
N LEU A 772 -4.69 15.46 29.34
CA LEU A 772 -3.53 15.01 28.58
C LEU A 772 -3.96 14.29 27.29
N ILE A 773 -4.77 13.24 27.40
CA ILE A 773 -5.21 12.44 26.23
C ILE A 773 -6.16 13.24 25.33
N GLU A 774 -7.09 13.99 25.91
CA GLU A 774 -7.99 14.90 25.19
C GLU A 774 -7.24 15.85 24.26
N THR A 775 -6.13 16.41 24.73
CA THR A 775 -5.33 17.33 23.92
C THR A 775 -4.78 16.63 22.70
N VAL A 776 -4.23 15.44 22.89
CA VAL A 776 -3.53 14.70 21.83
C VAL A 776 -4.51 14.19 20.79
N VAL A 777 -5.62 13.57 21.21
CA VAL A 777 -6.63 13.03 20.28
C VAL A 777 -7.39 14.12 19.52
N ALA A 778 -7.43 15.35 20.03
CA ALA A 778 -8.03 16.49 19.32
C ALA A 778 -7.12 17.08 18.23
N LEU A 779 -5.84 16.68 18.15
CA LEU A 779 -4.92 17.21 17.15
C LEU A 779 -5.21 16.63 15.78
N GLU A 780 -5.29 17.50 14.77
CA GLU A 780 -5.47 17.11 13.37
C GLU A 780 -4.38 16.16 12.86
N VAL A 781 -3.18 16.19 13.45
CA VAL A 781 -2.08 15.27 13.13
C VAL A 781 -2.40 13.81 13.47
N THR A 782 -3.27 13.55 14.45
CA THR A 782 -3.69 12.19 14.80
C THR A 782 -4.58 11.55 13.74
N LYS A 783 -5.33 12.37 12.95
CA LYS A 783 -6.11 11.89 11.80
C LYS A 783 -5.26 11.30 10.68
N VAL A 784 -3.98 11.66 10.63
CA VAL A 784 -3.02 11.17 9.64
C VAL A 784 -1.88 10.38 10.28
N ALA A 785 -1.99 10.06 11.57
CA ALA A 785 -1.00 9.26 12.27
C ALA A 785 -1.05 7.80 11.81
N GLY A 786 0.07 7.10 11.92
CA GLY A 786 0.15 5.68 11.54
C GLY A 786 -0.74 4.81 12.45
N ALA A 787 -1.15 3.64 11.93
CA ALA A 787 -2.05 2.72 12.64
C ALA A 787 -1.59 2.34 14.06
N ASP A 788 -0.27 2.28 14.29
CA ASP A 788 0.29 1.99 15.61
C ASP A 788 -0.01 3.08 16.65
N VAL A 789 0.03 4.35 16.24
CA VAL A 789 -0.24 5.52 17.11
C VAL A 789 -1.73 5.59 17.43
N ASN A 790 -2.57 5.41 16.42
CA ASN A 790 -4.01 5.42 16.64
C ASN A 790 -4.43 4.30 17.58
N GLN A 791 -3.85 3.11 17.46
CA GLN A 791 -4.13 2.02 18.38
C GLN A 791 -3.64 2.29 19.81
N GLU A 792 -2.46 2.89 19.98
CA GLU A 792 -1.98 3.32 21.30
C GLU A 792 -2.96 4.30 21.95
N LEU A 793 -3.35 5.35 21.23
CA LEU A 793 -4.28 6.37 21.72
C LEU A 793 -5.66 5.76 22.01
N LEU A 794 -6.16 4.84 21.18
CA LEU A 794 -7.41 4.11 21.43
C LEU A 794 -7.34 3.36 22.77
N ASN A 795 -6.26 2.64 23.05
CA ASN A 795 -6.08 1.94 24.32
C ASN A 795 -6.07 2.90 25.52
N HIS A 796 -5.51 4.10 25.36
CA HIS A 796 -5.54 5.14 26.39
C HIS A 796 -6.93 5.75 26.57
N VAL A 797 -7.69 5.97 25.49
CA VAL A 797 -9.07 6.46 25.59
C VAL A 797 -9.95 5.40 26.27
N ASP A 798 -9.87 4.14 25.85
CA ASP A 798 -10.68 3.04 26.40
C ASP A 798 -10.52 2.89 27.92
N ILE A 799 -9.28 2.95 28.44
CA ILE A 799 -9.02 2.80 29.88
C ILE A 799 -9.51 3.99 30.71
N LEU A 800 -9.76 5.14 30.07
CA LEU A 800 -10.22 6.38 30.70
C LEU A 800 -11.75 6.52 30.67
N VAL A 801 -12.47 5.84 29.76
CA VAL A 801 -13.93 5.92 29.66
C VAL A 801 -14.64 5.42 30.93
N ASP A 802 -14.25 4.29 31.49
CA ASP A 802 -14.89 3.75 32.71
C ASP A 802 -14.66 4.63 33.94
N PRO A 803 -13.42 5.10 34.24
CA PRO A 803 -13.19 6.08 35.28
C PRO A 803 -13.99 7.38 35.10
N LEU A 804 -14.14 7.87 33.85
CA LEU A 804 -14.96 9.04 33.52
C LEU A 804 -16.42 8.82 33.94
N LYS A 805 -17.01 7.68 33.53
CA LYS A 805 -18.39 7.28 33.91
C LYS A 805 -18.54 7.09 35.43
N ALA A 806 -17.57 6.46 36.08
CA ALA A 806 -17.67 6.07 37.49
C ALA A 806 -17.56 7.26 38.46
N LEU A 807 -16.69 8.23 38.19
CA LEU A 807 -16.53 9.41 39.05
C LEU A 807 -17.69 10.39 38.92
N CYS A 808 -18.25 10.54 37.71
CA CYS A 808 -19.47 11.32 37.49
C CYS A 808 -20.63 10.79 38.34
N LYS A 809 -20.91 9.47 38.32
CA LYS A 809 -21.96 8.85 39.16
C LYS A 809 -21.79 9.09 40.67
N ARG A 810 -20.57 9.38 41.11
CA ARG A 810 -20.24 9.66 42.52
C ARG A 810 -20.23 11.16 42.84
N GLY A 811 -20.53 12.03 41.88
CA GLY A 811 -20.56 13.49 42.03
C GLY A 811 -19.19 14.14 42.19
N PHE A 812 -18.13 13.50 41.68
CA PHE A 812 -16.74 13.97 41.86
C PHE A 812 -16.16 14.71 40.66
N LEU A 813 -16.69 14.53 39.45
CA LEU A 813 -16.28 15.28 38.27
C LEU A 813 -17.31 16.35 37.95
N ASP A 814 -16.84 17.48 37.42
CA ASP A 814 -17.69 18.49 36.80
C ASP A 814 -18.32 17.90 35.51
N ASP A 815 -19.63 18.09 35.35
CA ASP A 815 -20.37 17.64 34.17
C ASP A 815 -19.83 18.29 32.89
N VAL A 816 -19.23 19.47 33.01
CA VAL A 816 -18.53 20.15 31.91
C VAL A 816 -17.34 19.32 31.41
N LEU A 817 -16.51 18.80 32.33
CA LEU A 817 -15.37 17.97 31.96
C LEU A 817 -15.87 16.67 31.30
N VAL A 818 -16.89 16.04 31.87
CA VAL A 818 -17.48 14.81 31.30
C VAL A 818 -17.94 15.04 29.85
N GLY A 819 -18.67 16.13 29.61
CA GLY A 819 -19.15 16.46 28.27
C GLY A 819 -18.01 16.78 27.29
N ASP A 820 -17.01 17.58 27.68
CA ASP A 820 -15.88 17.91 26.82
C ASP A 820 -14.99 16.70 26.52
N SER A 821 -14.72 15.85 27.52
CA SER A 821 -14.00 14.57 27.33
C SER A 821 -14.75 13.66 26.36
N ALA A 822 -16.07 13.52 26.55
CA ALA A 822 -16.91 12.66 25.71
C ALA A 822 -16.96 13.13 24.25
N ILE A 823 -17.03 14.44 23.99
CA ILE A 823 -16.96 14.98 22.63
C ILE A 823 -15.64 14.60 21.96
N LYS A 824 -14.49 14.83 22.63
CA LYS A 824 -13.17 14.57 22.05
C LYS A 824 -12.93 13.08 21.83
N PHE A 825 -13.26 12.24 22.81
CA PHE A 825 -13.13 10.79 22.70
C PHE A 825 -14.13 10.20 21.70
N GLY A 826 -15.36 10.70 21.66
CA GLY A 826 -16.38 10.31 20.68
C GLY A 826 -15.96 10.63 19.25
N GLN A 827 -15.43 11.84 19.00
CA GLN A 827 -14.87 12.20 17.69
C GLN A 827 -13.66 11.33 17.34
N PHE A 828 -12.78 11.04 18.30
CA PHE A 828 -11.63 10.18 18.06
C PHE A 828 -12.04 8.74 17.73
N TYR A 829 -13.06 8.20 18.39
CA TYR A 829 -13.65 6.92 18.04
C TYR A 829 -14.25 6.94 16.63
N LEU A 830 -15.00 7.99 16.27
CA LEU A 830 -15.57 8.16 14.94
C LEU A 830 -14.48 8.17 13.86
N ASP A 831 -13.43 8.98 14.04
CA ASP A 831 -12.32 9.11 13.10
C ASP A 831 -11.54 7.77 12.92
N ASN A 832 -11.67 6.84 13.87
CA ASN A 832 -11.07 5.50 13.82
C ASN A 832 -12.11 4.38 13.55
N GLY A 833 -13.33 4.73 13.11
CA GLY A 833 -14.36 3.75 12.70
C GLY A 833 -15.09 3.04 13.85
N HIS A 834 -14.91 3.47 15.10
CA HIS A 834 -15.56 2.89 16.28
C HIS A 834 -16.89 3.58 16.62
N HIS A 835 -17.83 3.60 15.68
CA HIS A 835 -19.08 4.36 15.79
C HIS A 835 -19.90 3.97 17.03
N MET A 836 -20.03 2.67 17.32
CA MET A 836 -20.83 2.18 18.44
C MET A 836 -20.30 2.65 19.80
N LYS A 837 -18.96 2.66 19.99
CA LYS A 837 -18.34 3.20 21.21
C LYS A 837 -18.53 4.71 21.34
N ALA A 838 -18.44 5.43 20.21
CA ALA A 838 -18.72 6.86 20.18
C ALA A 838 -20.16 7.15 20.60
N ILE A 839 -21.14 6.42 20.05
CA ILE A 839 -22.57 6.53 20.40
C ILE A 839 -22.76 6.28 21.90
N GLU A 840 -22.28 5.15 22.43
CA GLU A 840 -22.46 4.79 23.84
C GLU A 840 -21.90 5.84 24.80
N LEU A 841 -20.71 6.38 24.49
CA LEU A 841 -20.08 7.42 25.30
C LEU A 841 -20.83 8.75 25.22
N LEU A 842 -21.21 9.17 24.00
CA LEU A 842 -21.88 10.46 23.76
C LEU A 842 -23.30 10.47 24.30
N GLU A 843 -24.06 9.38 24.14
CA GLU A 843 -25.40 9.21 24.76
C GLU A 843 -25.29 9.29 26.29
N TYR A 844 -24.33 8.58 26.90
CA TYR A 844 -24.10 8.65 28.34
C TYR A 844 -23.78 10.08 28.81
N ALA A 845 -22.88 10.77 28.12
CA ALA A 845 -22.49 12.12 28.50
C ALA A 845 -23.64 13.13 28.29
N LEU A 846 -24.44 12.95 27.24
CA LEU A 846 -25.62 13.79 26.98
C LEU A 846 -26.66 13.64 28.10
N ASP A 847 -26.91 12.41 28.56
CA ASP A 847 -27.82 12.15 29.68
C ASP A 847 -27.33 12.78 30.99
N VAL A 848 -26.02 12.68 31.27
CA VAL A 848 -25.39 13.32 32.43
C VAL A 848 -25.53 14.84 32.37
N VAL A 849 -25.12 15.47 31.27
CA VAL A 849 -25.11 16.94 31.15
C VAL A 849 -26.53 17.50 31.14
N ARG A 850 -27.50 16.80 30.55
CA ARG A 850 -28.93 17.20 30.59
C ARG A 850 -29.56 17.09 31.98
N ALA A 851 -29.10 16.16 32.81
CA ALA A 851 -29.57 16.04 34.20
C ALA A 851 -29.08 17.21 35.08
N SER A 852 -28.05 17.92 34.64
CA SER A 852 -27.48 19.08 35.32
C SER A 852 -28.03 20.40 34.74
N SER A 853 -28.09 21.45 35.57
CA SER A 853 -28.62 22.78 35.18
C SER A 853 -27.94 23.31 33.89
N PRO A 854 -28.64 24.04 32.99
CA PRO A 854 -28.33 24.00 31.57
C PRO A 854 -26.99 24.64 31.22
N ALA A 855 -25.99 23.80 30.92
CA ALA A 855 -24.89 24.17 30.04
C ALA A 855 -25.38 24.04 28.58
N ASP A 856 -26.34 24.87 28.17
CA ASP A 856 -27.04 24.78 26.88
C ASP A 856 -26.07 24.63 25.70
N LYS A 857 -24.95 25.35 25.72
CA LYS A 857 -23.92 25.28 24.68
C LYS A 857 -23.20 23.92 24.62
N LEU A 858 -22.96 23.28 25.77
CA LEU A 858 -22.30 21.97 25.83
C LEU A 858 -23.26 20.87 25.36
N VAL A 859 -24.53 20.95 25.76
CA VAL A 859 -25.59 20.05 25.27
C VAL A 859 -25.67 20.11 23.75
N LEU A 860 -25.72 21.31 23.15
CA LEU A 860 -25.76 21.47 21.69
C LEU A 860 -24.52 20.86 20.99
N ARG A 861 -23.32 20.98 21.59
CA ARG A 861 -22.10 20.37 21.04
C ARG A 861 -22.13 18.84 21.13
N LEU A 862 -22.65 18.28 22.22
CA LEU A 862 -22.84 16.83 22.37
C LEU A 862 -23.87 16.30 21.37
N GLU A 863 -25.02 16.96 21.24
CA GLU A 863 -26.06 16.62 20.26
C GLU A 863 -25.54 16.68 18.84
N TYR A 864 -24.82 17.74 18.47
CA TYR A 864 -24.17 17.85 17.15
C TYR A 864 -23.21 16.69 16.89
N THR A 865 -22.31 16.41 17.84
CA THR A 865 -21.31 15.34 17.69
C THR A 865 -21.98 13.97 17.58
N LEU A 866 -22.97 13.70 18.44
CA LEU A 866 -23.75 12.46 18.40
C LEU A 866 -24.51 12.31 17.08
N ALA A 867 -25.10 13.39 16.56
CA ALA A 867 -25.81 13.36 15.29
C ALA A 867 -24.88 13.09 14.10
N VAL A 868 -23.68 13.66 14.09
CA VAL A 868 -22.65 13.34 13.08
C VAL A 868 -22.30 11.85 13.13
N VAL A 869 -22.14 11.28 14.33
CA VAL A 869 -21.88 9.84 14.49
C VAL A 869 -23.06 9.01 13.98
N TYR A 870 -24.30 9.38 14.30
CA TYR A 870 -25.50 8.69 13.76
C TYR A 870 -25.59 8.77 12.24
N ASN A 871 -25.27 9.92 11.62
CA ASN A 871 -25.20 10.04 10.16
C ASN A 871 -24.20 9.04 9.57
N ARG A 872 -23.00 8.94 10.15
CA ARG A 872 -21.96 8.00 9.69
C ARG A 872 -22.31 6.53 9.96
N ASP A 873 -23.12 6.26 10.98
CA ASP A 873 -23.68 4.95 11.31
C ASP A 873 -24.97 4.61 10.52
N ARG A 874 -25.37 5.45 9.56
CA ARG A 874 -26.60 5.30 8.75
C ARG A 874 -27.91 5.32 9.56
N GLN A 875 -27.90 5.94 10.75
CA GLN A 875 -29.09 6.22 11.55
C GLN A 875 -29.63 7.64 11.26
N SER A 876 -29.96 7.90 9.98
CA SER A 876 -30.31 9.25 9.47
C SER A 876 -31.51 9.88 10.18
N SER A 877 -32.50 9.09 10.61
CA SER A 877 -33.66 9.61 11.33
C SER A 877 -33.29 10.20 12.71
N LYS A 878 -32.42 9.53 13.48
CA LYS A 878 -31.93 10.05 14.77
C LYS A 878 -31.02 11.26 14.59
N ALA A 879 -30.18 11.24 13.56
CA ALA A 879 -29.32 12.37 13.23
C ALA A 879 -30.14 13.61 12.87
N THR A 880 -31.20 13.44 12.07
CA THR A 880 -32.13 14.51 11.68
C THR A 880 -32.76 15.15 12.91
N GLU A 881 -33.31 14.35 13.83
CA GLU A 881 -33.95 14.85 15.05
C GLU A 881 -33.00 15.74 15.88
N LEU A 882 -31.77 15.28 16.11
CA LEU A 882 -30.78 16.03 16.87
C LEU A 882 -30.29 17.28 16.13
N LEU A 883 -30.04 17.20 14.82
CA LEU A 883 -29.55 18.34 14.05
C LEU A 883 -30.62 19.42 13.84
N GLU A 884 -31.89 19.05 13.70
CA GLU A 884 -33.00 20.02 13.71
C GLU A 884 -33.07 20.76 15.05
N HIS A 885 -32.89 20.04 16.16
CA HIS A 885 -32.81 20.66 17.48
C HIS A 885 -31.64 21.63 17.57
N VAL A 886 -30.44 21.20 17.19
CA VAL A 886 -29.22 22.03 17.22
C VAL A 886 -29.41 23.29 16.37
N VAL A 887 -29.80 23.17 15.11
CA VAL A 887 -29.97 24.31 14.20
C VAL A 887 -31.06 25.28 14.68
N ARG A 888 -32.12 24.78 15.32
CA ARG A 888 -33.22 25.61 15.84
C ARG A 888 -32.84 26.39 17.10
N VAL A 889 -32.06 25.79 18.00
CA VAL A 889 -31.70 26.37 19.32
C VAL A 889 -30.40 27.16 19.27
N GLN A 890 -29.51 26.86 18.32
CA GLN A 890 -28.21 27.53 18.16
C GLN A 890 -28.38 29.01 17.78
N ASP A 891 -28.19 29.88 18.78
CA ASP A 891 -28.23 31.34 18.63
C ASP A 891 -26.89 31.89 18.13
N LEU A 892 -26.56 31.60 16.87
CA LEU A 892 -25.37 32.11 16.19
C LEU A 892 -25.77 32.86 14.91
N GLU A 893 -24.99 33.88 14.55
CA GLU A 893 -25.17 34.62 13.29
C GLU A 893 -25.13 33.67 12.08
N GLU A 894 -25.83 34.02 11.00
CA GLU A 894 -25.92 33.20 9.78
C GLU A 894 -24.55 32.90 9.15
N THR A 895 -23.57 33.78 9.35
CA THR A 895 -22.19 33.60 8.84
C THR A 895 -21.29 32.77 9.76
N HIS A 896 -21.78 32.36 10.93
CA HIS A 896 -20.96 31.64 11.92
C HIS A 896 -20.61 30.23 11.42
N PRO A 897 -19.32 29.82 11.44
CA PRO A 897 -18.88 28.51 10.93
C PRO A 897 -19.65 27.32 11.53
N ASP A 898 -19.80 27.28 12.86
CA ASP A 898 -20.52 26.19 13.53
C ASP A 898 -21.98 26.06 13.11
N ARG A 899 -22.68 27.18 12.84
CA ARG A 899 -24.07 27.15 12.36
C ARG A 899 -24.13 26.57 10.95
N LEU A 900 -23.23 27.01 10.07
CA LEU A 900 -23.12 26.50 8.70
C LEU A 900 -22.72 25.02 8.68
N ALA A 901 -21.89 24.57 9.63
CA ALA A 901 -21.51 23.17 9.78
C ALA A 901 -22.71 22.30 10.22
N SER A 902 -23.47 22.73 11.24
CA SER A 902 -24.71 22.05 11.67
C SER A 902 -25.74 21.99 10.55
N GLN A 903 -25.95 23.07 9.81
CA GLN A 903 -26.88 23.10 8.66
C GLN A 903 -26.43 22.21 7.51
N HIS A 904 -25.11 22.15 7.24
CA HIS A 904 -24.56 21.25 6.23
C HIS A 904 -24.77 19.78 6.60
N GLU A 905 -24.49 19.39 7.84
CA GLU A 905 -24.72 18.03 8.32
C GLU A 905 -26.22 17.69 8.41
N LEU A 906 -27.08 18.65 8.73
CA LEU A 906 -28.54 18.48 8.67
C LEU A 906 -29.01 18.20 7.24
N ALA A 907 -28.44 18.89 6.25
CA ALA A 907 -28.79 18.62 4.86
C ALA A 907 -28.35 17.21 4.40
N ILE A 908 -27.19 16.73 4.86
CA ILE A 908 -26.76 15.35 4.63
C ILE A 908 -27.76 14.38 5.29
N ALA A 909 -28.16 14.64 6.54
CA ALA A 909 -29.15 13.82 7.23
C ALA A 909 -30.50 13.79 6.49
N TYR A 910 -30.98 14.94 5.99
CA TYR A 910 -32.19 15.02 5.17
C TYR A 910 -32.06 14.22 3.88
N GLN A 911 -30.91 14.28 3.20
CA GLN A 911 -30.67 13.54 1.97
C GLN A 911 -30.75 12.02 2.22
N GLU A 912 -30.01 11.53 3.23
CA GLU A 912 -30.00 10.11 3.64
C GLU A 912 -31.37 9.63 4.19
N ASN A 913 -32.21 10.54 4.68
CA ASN A 913 -33.58 10.26 5.12
C ASN A 913 -34.62 10.44 3.98
N GLY A 914 -34.18 10.66 2.74
CA GLY A 914 -35.05 10.80 1.56
C GLY A 914 -35.73 12.17 1.39
N GLN A 915 -35.42 13.15 2.25
CA GLN A 915 -35.94 14.51 2.22
C GLN A 915 -35.11 15.45 1.31
N VAL A 916 -34.87 15.00 0.07
CA VAL A 916 -33.94 15.65 -0.88
C VAL A 916 -34.27 17.14 -1.12
N LYS A 917 -35.56 17.52 -1.16
CA LYS A 917 -35.96 18.91 -1.37
C LYS A 917 -35.59 19.83 -0.22
N ASP A 918 -35.69 19.34 1.02
CA ASP A 918 -35.30 20.11 2.21
C ASP A 918 -33.78 20.24 2.28
N ALA A 919 -33.05 19.17 1.91
CA ALA A 919 -31.59 19.19 1.76
C ALA A 919 -31.12 20.24 0.75
N ILE A 920 -31.73 20.29 -0.45
CA ILE A 920 -31.40 21.29 -1.49
C ILE A 920 -31.60 22.70 -0.95
N LYS A 921 -32.78 23.00 -0.39
CA LYS A 921 -33.09 24.34 0.12
C LYS A 921 -32.08 24.80 1.18
N LEU A 922 -31.68 23.90 2.07
CA LEU A 922 -30.71 24.20 3.12
C LEU A 922 -29.29 24.36 2.55
N LEU A 923 -28.87 23.51 1.61
CA LEU A 923 -27.56 23.59 0.97
C LEU A 923 -27.42 24.84 0.09
N GLU A 924 -28.45 25.24 -0.65
CA GLU A 924 -28.45 26.50 -1.42
C GLU A 924 -28.20 27.70 -0.50
N HIS A 925 -28.86 27.73 0.66
CA HIS A 925 -28.64 28.77 1.67
C HIS A 925 -27.20 28.75 2.23
N VAL A 926 -26.70 27.59 2.64
CA VAL A 926 -25.34 27.43 3.18
C VAL A 926 -24.28 27.80 2.13
N VAL A 927 -24.44 27.34 0.89
CA VAL A 927 -23.53 27.67 -0.22
C VAL A 927 -23.54 29.17 -0.44
N ALA A 928 -24.70 29.81 -0.60
CA ALA A 928 -24.79 31.25 -0.84
C ALA A 928 -24.03 32.07 0.24
N ILE A 929 -24.15 31.70 1.52
CA ILE A 929 -23.40 32.36 2.59
C ILE A 929 -21.89 32.08 2.46
N ARG A 930 -21.49 30.81 2.29
CA ARG A 930 -20.07 30.42 2.14
C ARG A 930 -19.41 31.06 0.94
N GLU A 931 -20.14 31.36 -0.14
CA GLU A 931 -19.61 32.09 -1.29
C GLU A 931 -19.22 33.53 -0.97
N THR A 932 -19.93 34.18 -0.03
CA THR A 932 -19.65 35.56 0.37
C THR A 932 -18.53 35.67 1.40
N CYS A 933 -18.34 34.65 2.25
CA CYS A 933 -17.39 34.71 3.37
C CYS A 933 -16.13 33.84 3.20
N LEU A 934 -16.13 32.85 2.31
CA LEU A 934 -15.00 31.93 2.08
C LEU A 934 -14.47 32.01 0.64
N THR A 935 -13.15 31.89 0.49
CA THR A 935 -12.50 31.81 -0.82
C THR A 935 -12.98 30.58 -1.60
N GLU A 936 -12.96 30.63 -2.93
CA GLU A 936 -13.34 29.52 -3.82
C GLU A 936 -12.54 28.22 -3.57
N THR A 937 -11.31 28.33 -3.05
CA THR A 937 -10.47 27.17 -2.69
C THR A 937 -10.74 26.60 -1.29
N HIS A 938 -11.69 27.16 -0.53
CA HIS A 938 -11.93 26.73 0.85
C HIS A 938 -12.63 25.36 0.89
N PRO A 939 -12.12 24.38 1.67
CA PRO A 939 -12.68 23.04 1.74
C PRO A 939 -14.18 23.01 2.05
N ASP A 940 -14.63 23.75 3.07
CA ASP A 940 -16.05 23.78 3.47
C ASP A 940 -16.99 24.31 2.38
N ARG A 941 -16.52 25.30 1.59
CA ARG A 941 -17.29 25.82 0.45
C ARG A 941 -17.43 24.75 -0.62
N LEU A 942 -16.30 24.14 -1.02
CA LEU A 942 -16.28 23.07 -2.01
C LEU A 942 -17.07 21.84 -1.54
N GLY A 943 -17.03 21.53 -0.24
CA GLY A 943 -17.80 20.45 0.38
C GLY A 943 -19.31 20.67 0.27
N SER A 944 -19.81 21.87 0.62
CA SER A 944 -21.23 22.20 0.45
C SER A 944 -21.67 22.25 -1.01
N GLN A 945 -20.85 22.82 -1.91
CA GLN A 945 -21.15 22.84 -3.34
C GLN A 945 -21.21 21.42 -3.93
N HIS A 946 -20.28 20.55 -3.52
CA HIS A 946 -20.28 19.14 -3.92
C HIS A 946 -21.55 18.42 -3.43
N MET A 947 -21.94 18.56 -2.15
CA MET A 947 -23.16 17.95 -1.62
C MET A 947 -24.43 18.53 -2.29
N LEU A 948 -24.48 19.84 -2.54
CA LEU A 948 -25.59 20.46 -3.27
C LEU A 948 -25.76 19.86 -4.66
N ALA A 949 -24.65 19.61 -5.36
CA ALA A 949 -24.71 18.99 -6.67
C ALA A 949 -25.23 17.54 -6.62
N ILE A 950 -24.85 16.75 -5.61
CA ILE A 950 -25.40 15.40 -5.43
C ILE A 950 -26.91 15.48 -5.18
N ALA A 951 -27.37 16.38 -4.31
CA ALA A 951 -28.78 16.58 -4.04
C ALA A 951 -29.56 17.01 -5.31
N TYR A 952 -28.97 17.88 -6.16
CA TYR A 952 -29.53 18.19 -7.48
C TYR A 952 -29.63 16.96 -8.39
N GLN A 953 -28.65 16.06 -8.40
CA GLN A 953 -28.72 14.82 -9.19
C GLN A 953 -29.86 13.91 -8.74
N GLU A 954 -30.08 13.77 -7.44
CA GLU A 954 -31.16 12.96 -6.88
C GLU A 954 -32.53 13.56 -7.19
N ASN A 955 -32.64 14.90 -7.17
CA ASN A 955 -33.85 15.62 -7.55
C ASN A 955 -34.00 15.81 -9.08
N LYS A 956 -33.19 15.11 -9.90
CA LYS A 956 -33.21 15.13 -11.37
C LYS A 956 -32.89 16.50 -12.01
N GLN A 957 -32.23 17.40 -11.28
CA GLN A 957 -31.70 18.68 -11.77
C GLN A 957 -30.26 18.49 -12.29
N VAL A 958 -30.08 17.61 -13.27
CA VAL A 958 -28.74 17.12 -13.68
C VAL A 958 -27.87 18.23 -14.26
N GLU A 959 -28.44 19.17 -15.01
CA GLU A 959 -27.71 20.30 -15.61
C GLU A 959 -27.11 21.25 -14.58
N ASP A 960 -27.83 21.51 -13.48
CA ASP A 960 -27.34 22.36 -12.40
C ASP A 960 -26.24 21.63 -11.59
N ALA A 961 -26.39 20.32 -11.42
CA ALA A 961 -25.36 19.47 -10.83
C ALA A 961 -24.07 19.46 -11.65
N ILE A 962 -24.15 19.33 -12.99
CA ILE A 962 -22.98 19.35 -13.89
C ILE A 962 -22.22 20.66 -13.73
N LYS A 963 -22.91 21.81 -13.87
CA LYS A 963 -22.26 23.13 -13.76
C LYS A 963 -21.50 23.30 -12.44
N LEU A 964 -22.13 22.87 -11.34
CA LEU A 964 -21.54 22.99 -10.01
C LEU A 964 -20.36 22.02 -9.80
N LEU A 965 -20.48 20.77 -10.28
CA LEU A 965 -19.43 19.76 -10.19
C LEU A 965 -18.23 20.09 -11.07
N GLU A 966 -18.43 20.59 -12.30
CA GLU A 966 -17.33 21.07 -13.15
C GLU A 966 -16.54 22.18 -12.47
N HIS A 967 -17.22 23.14 -11.82
CA HIS A 967 -16.57 24.18 -11.04
C HIS A 967 -15.73 23.59 -9.89
N VAL A 968 -16.32 22.69 -9.08
CA VAL A 968 -15.63 22.06 -7.94
C VAL A 968 -14.44 21.20 -8.39
N VAL A 969 -14.61 20.38 -9.44
CA VAL A 969 -13.57 19.51 -10.00
C VAL A 969 -12.40 20.34 -10.51
N ASN A 970 -12.66 21.42 -11.26
CA ASN A 970 -11.59 22.29 -11.78
C ASN A 970 -10.74 22.91 -10.65
N ILE A 971 -11.37 23.36 -9.56
CA ILE A 971 -10.65 23.91 -8.40
C ILE A 971 -9.87 22.82 -7.66
N ARG A 972 -10.48 21.65 -7.42
CA ARG A 972 -9.82 20.51 -6.74
C ARG A 972 -8.68 19.93 -7.57
N GLU A 973 -8.79 19.93 -8.89
CA GLU A 973 -7.72 19.51 -9.79
C GLU A 973 -6.52 20.45 -9.72
N ALA A 974 -6.76 21.76 -9.65
CA ALA A 974 -5.69 22.76 -9.52
C ALA A 974 -5.03 22.78 -8.13
N SER A 975 -5.73 22.34 -7.07
CA SER A 975 -5.31 22.50 -5.68
C SER A 975 -4.93 21.21 -4.94
N LEU A 976 -5.42 20.05 -5.37
CA LEU A 976 -5.23 18.75 -4.72
C LEU A 976 -4.48 17.76 -5.63
N THR A 977 -3.79 16.81 -5.00
CA THR A 977 -3.12 15.73 -5.74
C THR A 977 -4.14 14.81 -6.39
N GLU A 978 -3.74 14.14 -7.46
CA GLU A 978 -4.58 13.28 -8.29
C GLU A 978 -5.23 12.12 -7.51
N ASN A 979 -4.55 11.62 -6.48
CA ASN A 979 -5.05 10.56 -5.59
C ASN A 979 -5.81 11.08 -4.35
N HIS A 980 -6.13 12.38 -4.28
CA HIS A 980 -6.83 12.94 -3.12
C HIS A 980 -8.30 12.49 -3.10
N PRO A 981 -8.84 11.98 -1.97
CA PRO A 981 -10.22 11.49 -1.89
C PRO A 981 -11.27 12.48 -2.37
N ASP A 982 -11.21 13.73 -1.91
CA ASP A 982 -12.18 14.76 -2.34
C ASP A 982 -12.15 15.06 -3.85
N ARG A 983 -10.98 14.98 -4.49
CA ARG A 983 -10.84 15.17 -5.93
C ARG A 983 -11.53 14.02 -6.66
N LEU A 984 -11.16 12.79 -6.32
CA LEU A 984 -11.73 11.57 -6.89
C LEU A 984 -13.25 11.50 -6.67
N GLY A 985 -13.73 11.86 -5.47
CA GLY A 985 -15.15 11.89 -5.14
C GLY A 985 -15.94 12.90 -5.99
N SER A 986 -15.41 14.11 -6.21
CA SER A 986 -16.05 15.07 -7.12
C SER A 986 -16.02 14.65 -8.59
N GLN A 987 -14.93 14.02 -9.05
CA GLN A 987 -14.83 13.50 -10.42
C GLN A 987 -15.80 12.33 -10.65
N HIS A 988 -15.90 11.42 -9.68
CA HIS A 988 -16.87 10.34 -9.70
C HIS A 988 -18.31 10.86 -9.77
N ALA A 989 -18.67 11.82 -8.91
CA ALA A 989 -19.99 12.44 -8.94
C ALA A 989 -20.26 13.18 -10.27
N LEU A 990 -19.26 13.87 -10.84
CA LEU A 990 -19.39 14.52 -12.15
C LEU A 990 -19.64 13.51 -13.26
N ALA A 991 -18.97 12.36 -13.24
CA ALA A 991 -19.19 11.31 -14.23
C ALA A 991 -20.60 10.74 -14.15
N ILE A 992 -21.15 10.53 -12.94
CA ILE A 992 -22.56 10.16 -12.76
C ILE A 992 -23.49 11.23 -13.36
N ALA A 993 -23.16 12.51 -13.18
CA ALA A 993 -23.92 13.62 -13.76
C ALA A 993 -23.93 13.54 -15.31
N TYR A 994 -22.75 13.41 -15.92
CA TYR A 994 -22.59 13.25 -17.36
C TYR A 994 -23.37 12.04 -17.89
N ARG A 995 -23.29 10.89 -17.21
CA ARG A 995 -24.04 9.68 -17.56
C ARG A 995 -25.55 9.91 -17.52
N LYS A 996 -26.05 10.58 -16.48
CA LYS A 996 -27.49 10.91 -16.33
C LYS A 996 -27.97 11.92 -17.39
N ASN A 997 -27.08 12.79 -17.90
CA ASN A 997 -27.40 13.77 -18.94
C ASN A 997 -27.14 13.25 -20.37
N GLY A 998 -26.74 11.99 -20.54
CA GLY A 998 -26.47 11.38 -21.85
C GLY A 998 -25.07 11.64 -22.42
N GLN A 999 -24.19 12.33 -21.71
CA GLN A 999 -22.78 12.50 -22.05
C GLN A 999 -21.97 11.26 -21.63
N VAL A 1000 -22.34 10.10 -22.17
CA VAL A 1000 -21.81 8.80 -21.73
C VAL A 1000 -20.30 8.67 -22.00
N GLU A 1001 -19.80 9.17 -23.13
CA GLU A 1001 -18.36 9.14 -23.45
C GLU A 1001 -17.51 9.95 -22.45
N ASP A 1002 -18.01 11.11 -22.01
CA ASP A 1002 -17.30 11.95 -21.03
C ASP A 1002 -17.32 11.29 -19.64
N ALA A 1003 -18.42 10.62 -19.30
CA ALA A 1003 -18.53 9.82 -18.07
C ALA A 1003 -17.53 8.66 -18.08
N ILE A 1004 -17.41 7.92 -19.18
CA ILE A 1004 -16.45 6.81 -19.33
C ILE A 1004 -15.02 7.32 -19.15
N LYS A 1005 -14.60 8.35 -19.89
CA LYS A 1005 -13.23 8.92 -19.79
C LYS A 1005 -12.89 9.30 -18.35
N LEU A 1006 -13.83 9.93 -17.64
CA LEU A 1006 -13.60 10.38 -16.28
C LEU A 1006 -13.59 9.21 -15.28
N LEU A 1007 -14.46 8.21 -15.44
CA LEU A 1007 -14.50 7.01 -14.59
C LEU A 1007 -13.29 6.10 -14.81
N GLU A 1008 -12.83 5.90 -16.05
CA GLU A 1008 -11.60 5.16 -16.35
C GLU A 1008 -10.39 5.80 -15.66
N HIS A 1009 -10.30 7.14 -15.71
CA HIS A 1009 -9.26 7.88 -15.00
C HIS A 1009 -9.34 7.68 -13.48
N VAL A 1010 -10.53 7.85 -12.87
CA VAL A 1010 -10.75 7.68 -11.44
C VAL A 1010 -10.42 6.24 -11.00
N VAL A 1011 -10.94 5.24 -11.73
CA VAL A 1011 -10.70 3.82 -11.46
C VAL A 1011 -9.21 3.54 -11.56
N ALA A 1012 -8.51 3.93 -12.64
CA ALA A 1012 -7.08 3.69 -12.80
C ALA A 1012 -6.24 4.24 -11.62
N ILE A 1013 -6.56 5.44 -11.12
CA ILE A 1013 -5.90 5.99 -9.94
C ILE A 1013 -6.23 5.14 -8.71
N GLN A 1014 -7.51 4.84 -8.48
CA GLN A 1014 -7.97 4.01 -7.37
C GLN A 1014 -7.38 2.59 -7.41
N GLU A 1015 -7.10 2.01 -8.56
CA GLU A 1015 -6.44 0.70 -8.67
C GLU A 1015 -5.01 0.74 -8.13
N THR A 1016 -4.33 1.88 -8.27
CA THR A 1016 -2.97 2.06 -7.77
C THR A 1016 -2.90 2.51 -6.31
N SER A 1017 -3.93 3.20 -5.81
CA SER A 1017 -3.95 3.80 -4.47
C SER A 1017 -4.84 3.09 -3.46
N LEU A 1018 -5.88 2.41 -3.93
CA LEU A 1018 -6.85 1.67 -3.14
C LEU A 1018 -6.84 0.21 -3.53
N THR A 1019 -7.41 -0.59 -2.66
CA THR A 1019 -7.30 -2.03 -2.71
C THR A 1019 -8.56 -2.59 -3.32
N GLU A 1020 -8.50 -3.81 -3.83
CA GLU A 1020 -9.55 -4.36 -4.69
C GLU A 1020 -10.92 -4.38 -3.99
N ASN A 1021 -10.93 -4.59 -2.67
CA ASN A 1021 -12.11 -4.60 -1.82
C ASN A 1021 -12.55 -3.20 -1.31
N HIS A 1022 -11.89 -2.12 -1.72
CA HIS A 1022 -12.24 -0.79 -1.21
C HIS A 1022 -13.61 -0.33 -1.76
N PRO A 1023 -14.58 0.09 -0.90
CA PRO A 1023 -15.92 0.49 -1.34
C PRO A 1023 -15.95 1.56 -2.44
N ASN A 1024 -15.16 2.64 -2.30
CA ASN A 1024 -15.05 3.69 -3.33
C ASN A 1024 -14.54 3.19 -4.69
N ARG A 1025 -13.62 2.22 -4.70
CA ARG A 1025 -13.13 1.59 -5.94
C ARG A 1025 -14.23 0.77 -6.58
N LEU A 1026 -14.86 -0.11 -5.80
CA LEU A 1026 -15.98 -0.93 -6.26
C LEU A 1026 -17.15 -0.08 -6.77
N GLY A 1027 -17.46 1.04 -6.10
CA GLY A 1027 -18.47 1.99 -6.54
C GLY A 1027 -18.12 2.67 -7.86
N SER A 1028 -16.85 3.06 -8.06
CA SER A 1028 -16.42 3.68 -9.32
C SER A 1028 -16.37 2.67 -10.47
N GLN A 1029 -15.97 1.42 -10.20
CA GLN A 1029 -16.00 0.32 -11.17
C GLN A 1029 -17.44 -0.07 -11.54
N HIS A 1030 -18.35 -0.11 -10.57
CA HIS A 1030 -19.78 -0.33 -10.82
C HIS A 1030 -20.36 0.76 -11.73
N GLU A 1031 -20.11 2.04 -11.44
CA GLU A 1031 -20.57 3.14 -12.29
C GLU A 1031 -19.92 3.13 -13.68
N LEU A 1032 -18.66 2.74 -13.79
CA LEU A 1032 -17.98 2.57 -15.08
C LEU A 1032 -18.64 1.47 -15.91
N ALA A 1033 -19.00 0.34 -15.30
CA ALA A 1033 -19.70 -0.73 -15.99
C ALA A 1033 -21.07 -0.29 -16.51
N ILE A 1034 -21.83 0.47 -15.71
CA ILE A 1034 -23.12 1.02 -16.18
C ILE A 1034 -22.89 2.00 -17.34
N ALA A 1035 -21.81 2.78 -17.32
CA ALA A 1035 -21.47 3.68 -18.42
C ALA A 1035 -21.10 2.90 -19.69
N TYR A 1036 -20.33 1.82 -19.60
CA TYR A 1036 -20.03 0.92 -20.71
C TYR A 1036 -21.31 0.29 -21.29
N GLN A 1037 -22.21 -0.20 -20.45
CA GLN A 1037 -23.49 -0.78 -20.89
C GLN A 1037 -24.30 0.25 -21.70
N LYS A 1038 -24.43 1.47 -21.19
CA LYS A 1038 -25.13 2.57 -21.89
C LYS A 1038 -24.48 2.98 -23.21
N ASN A 1039 -23.18 2.74 -23.38
CA ASN A 1039 -22.43 3.02 -24.59
C ASN A 1039 -22.39 1.82 -25.57
N GLY A 1040 -23.09 0.73 -25.26
CA GLY A 1040 -23.11 -0.49 -26.08
C GLY A 1040 -21.90 -1.40 -25.91
N GLN A 1041 -21.01 -1.11 -24.96
CA GLN A 1041 -19.87 -1.96 -24.61
C GLN A 1041 -20.28 -3.03 -23.56
N VAL A 1042 -21.29 -3.83 -23.92
CA VAL A 1042 -21.94 -4.78 -22.99
C VAL A 1042 -20.96 -5.83 -22.46
N GLU A 1043 -20.06 -6.34 -23.30
CA GLU A 1043 -19.03 -7.30 -22.86
C GLU A 1043 -18.09 -6.73 -21.79
N ASP A 1044 -17.68 -5.47 -21.91
CA ASP A 1044 -16.79 -4.82 -20.95
C ASP A 1044 -17.51 -4.52 -19.64
N ALA A 1045 -18.80 -4.15 -19.73
CA ALA A 1045 -19.68 -3.99 -18.58
C ALA A 1045 -19.84 -5.30 -17.79
N ILE A 1046 -20.15 -6.41 -18.48
CA ILE A 1046 -20.29 -7.74 -17.87
C ILE A 1046 -19.00 -8.15 -17.16
N LYS A 1047 -17.84 -8.06 -17.83
CA LYS A 1047 -16.54 -8.44 -17.24
C LYS A 1047 -16.25 -7.65 -15.97
N LEU A 1048 -16.52 -6.35 -15.98
CA LEU A 1048 -16.27 -5.48 -14.84
C LEU A 1048 -17.26 -5.75 -13.69
N GLN A 1049 -18.54 -5.96 -13.99
CA GLN A 1049 -19.56 -6.31 -13.00
C GLN A 1049 -19.35 -7.69 -12.40
N GLU A 1050 -18.99 -8.72 -13.18
CA GLU A 1050 -18.62 -10.05 -12.66
C GLU A 1050 -17.48 -9.94 -11.64
N HIS A 1051 -16.46 -9.13 -11.95
CA HIS A 1051 -15.35 -8.86 -11.03
C HIS A 1051 -15.83 -8.19 -9.73
N VAL A 1052 -16.61 -7.11 -9.83
CA VAL A 1052 -17.14 -6.40 -8.65
C VAL A 1052 -18.02 -7.30 -7.79
N VAL A 1053 -18.90 -8.11 -8.40
CA VAL A 1053 -19.74 -9.10 -7.69
C VAL A 1053 -18.89 -10.16 -6.99
N GLN A 1054 -17.86 -10.70 -7.67
CA GLN A 1054 -16.96 -11.70 -7.09
C GLN A 1054 -16.18 -11.14 -5.89
N VAL A 1055 -15.73 -9.89 -5.96
CA VAL A 1055 -15.06 -9.22 -4.84
C VAL A 1055 -16.03 -9.04 -3.66
N TRP A 1056 -17.27 -8.59 -3.93
CA TRP A 1056 -18.28 -8.45 -2.89
C TRP A 1056 -18.71 -9.77 -2.23
N GLN A 1057 -18.77 -10.89 -2.98
CA GLN A 1057 -18.99 -12.23 -2.39
C GLN A 1057 -17.93 -12.60 -1.34
N GLY A 1058 -16.73 -12.02 -1.43
CA GLY A 1058 -15.68 -12.21 -0.44
C GLY A 1058 -15.79 -11.34 0.81
N ILE A 1059 -16.62 -10.28 0.78
CA ILE A 1059 -16.73 -9.22 1.80
C ILE A 1059 -18.08 -9.30 2.51
N ASP A 1060 -19.15 -8.92 1.79
CA ASP A 1060 -20.52 -8.86 2.27
C ASP A 1060 -21.46 -8.97 1.06
N GLU A 1061 -22.08 -10.14 0.93
CA GLU A 1061 -23.02 -10.44 -0.14
C GLU A 1061 -24.33 -9.64 0.00
N ASP A 1062 -24.70 -9.24 1.22
CA ASP A 1062 -25.95 -8.56 1.53
C ASP A 1062 -25.81 -7.02 1.42
N HIS A 1063 -24.60 -6.49 1.16
CA HIS A 1063 -24.36 -5.05 1.05
C HIS A 1063 -25.18 -4.39 -0.08
N PRO A 1064 -25.77 -3.19 0.09
CA PRO A 1064 -26.63 -2.58 -0.94
C PRO A 1064 -25.99 -2.43 -2.33
N LEU A 1065 -24.71 -2.03 -2.38
CA LEU A 1065 -23.97 -1.92 -3.67
C LEU A 1065 -23.69 -3.30 -4.30
N SER A 1066 -23.57 -4.34 -3.47
CA SER A 1066 -23.39 -5.74 -3.88
C SER A 1066 -24.65 -6.23 -4.60
N LEU A 1067 -25.82 -5.90 -4.07
CA LEU A 1067 -27.12 -6.24 -4.65
C LEU A 1067 -27.41 -5.41 -5.91
N ALA A 1068 -27.11 -4.11 -5.90
CA ALA A 1068 -27.25 -3.25 -7.08
C ALA A 1068 -26.36 -3.73 -8.24
N THR A 1069 -25.10 -4.09 -7.97
CA THR A 1069 -24.20 -4.62 -9.01
C THR A 1069 -24.71 -5.95 -9.57
N ARG A 1070 -25.28 -6.84 -8.74
CA ARG A 1070 -25.88 -8.10 -9.21
C ARG A 1070 -27.11 -7.86 -10.07
N HIS A 1071 -27.96 -6.89 -9.70
CA HIS A 1071 -29.10 -6.50 -10.51
C HIS A 1071 -28.64 -6.01 -11.89
N ASP A 1072 -27.72 -5.05 -11.93
CA ASP A 1072 -27.24 -4.49 -13.21
C ASP A 1072 -26.49 -5.54 -14.06
N LEU A 1073 -25.75 -6.46 -13.43
CA LEU A 1073 -25.14 -7.60 -14.11
C LEU A 1073 -26.19 -8.52 -14.71
N ALA A 1074 -27.29 -8.76 -14.01
CA ALA A 1074 -28.37 -9.57 -14.52
C ALA A 1074 -29.05 -8.93 -15.74
N VAL A 1075 -29.27 -7.62 -15.69
CA VAL A 1075 -29.80 -6.86 -16.84
C VAL A 1075 -28.82 -6.96 -18.01
N ALA A 1076 -27.53 -6.77 -17.78
CA ALA A 1076 -26.50 -6.90 -18.83
C ALA A 1076 -26.48 -8.32 -19.43
N TYR A 1077 -26.66 -9.38 -18.64
CA TYR A 1077 -26.81 -10.74 -19.18
C TYR A 1077 -28.07 -10.93 -20.02
N ILE A 1078 -29.19 -10.32 -19.64
CA ILE A 1078 -30.42 -10.40 -20.43
C ILE A 1078 -30.23 -9.69 -21.78
N GLU A 1079 -29.59 -8.52 -21.78
CA GLU A 1079 -29.24 -7.76 -23.00
C GLU A 1079 -28.26 -8.53 -23.92
N ASP A 1080 -27.36 -9.32 -23.34
CA ASP A 1080 -26.39 -10.17 -24.07
C ASP A 1080 -26.96 -11.56 -24.45
N GLU A 1081 -28.28 -11.72 -24.48
CA GLU A 1081 -28.97 -12.99 -24.82
C GLU A 1081 -28.67 -14.16 -23.85
N GLN A 1082 -28.09 -13.90 -22.68
CA GLN A 1082 -27.79 -14.85 -21.60
C GLN A 1082 -28.87 -14.87 -20.50
N ALA A 1083 -30.15 -14.82 -20.89
CA ALA A 1083 -31.29 -14.64 -19.97
C ALA A 1083 -31.34 -15.64 -18.79
N GLY A 1084 -30.84 -16.87 -18.97
CA GLY A 1084 -30.77 -17.86 -17.89
C GLY A 1084 -29.89 -17.42 -16.71
N ARG A 1085 -28.73 -16.82 -16.98
CA ARG A 1085 -27.81 -16.30 -15.94
C ARG A 1085 -28.39 -15.05 -15.28
N GLY A 1086 -29.04 -14.19 -16.07
CA GLY A 1086 -29.73 -13.00 -15.55
C GLY A 1086 -30.86 -13.35 -14.59
N ILE A 1087 -31.70 -14.32 -14.94
CA ILE A 1087 -32.78 -14.81 -14.06
C ILE A 1087 -32.23 -15.33 -12.73
N GLU A 1088 -31.18 -16.16 -12.75
CA GLU A 1088 -30.56 -16.71 -11.53
C GLU A 1088 -30.06 -15.61 -10.57
N LEU A 1089 -29.40 -14.58 -11.12
CA LEU A 1089 -28.94 -13.43 -10.35
C LEU A 1089 -30.10 -12.59 -9.80
N LEU A 1090 -31.16 -12.35 -10.58
CA LEU A 1090 -32.34 -11.63 -10.12
C LEU A 1090 -33.09 -12.40 -9.03
N GLU A 1091 -33.22 -13.72 -9.15
CA GLU A 1091 -33.78 -14.59 -8.11
C GLU A 1091 -32.99 -14.46 -6.80
N HIS A 1092 -31.66 -14.48 -6.87
CA HIS A 1092 -30.81 -14.28 -5.70
C HIS A 1092 -31.02 -12.91 -5.06
N VAL A 1093 -31.00 -11.82 -5.85
CA VAL A 1093 -31.20 -10.45 -5.36
C VAL A 1093 -32.56 -10.31 -4.68
N VAL A 1094 -33.63 -10.88 -5.25
CA VAL A 1094 -34.98 -10.86 -4.68
C VAL A 1094 -35.03 -11.66 -3.36
N GLN A 1095 -34.44 -12.86 -3.32
CA GLN A 1095 -34.40 -13.68 -2.10
C GLN A 1095 -33.67 -12.98 -0.94
N VAL A 1096 -32.54 -12.32 -1.22
CA VAL A 1096 -31.80 -11.57 -0.20
C VAL A 1096 -32.64 -10.40 0.33
N HIS A 1097 -33.25 -9.59 -0.56
CA HIS A 1097 -34.12 -8.48 -0.17
C HIS A 1097 -35.33 -8.94 0.67
N GLU A 1098 -35.95 -10.08 0.33
CA GLU A 1098 -37.04 -10.66 1.11
C GLU A 1098 -36.58 -11.12 2.50
N ARG A 1099 -35.34 -11.61 2.64
CA ARG A 1099 -34.75 -12.01 3.93
C ARG A 1099 -34.47 -10.80 4.84
N ILE A 1100 -33.98 -9.70 4.28
CA ILE A 1100 -33.57 -8.50 5.05
C ILE A 1100 -34.72 -7.53 5.39
N LYS A 1101 -35.97 -7.84 4.99
CA LYS A 1101 -37.20 -7.09 5.33
C LYS A 1101 -37.17 -5.57 5.01
N THR A 1102 -36.46 -5.14 3.97
CA THR A 1102 -36.52 -3.76 3.43
C THR A 1102 -37.57 -3.59 2.31
N ALA A 1103 -38.46 -4.57 2.16
CA ALA A 1103 -39.02 -4.98 0.87
C ALA A 1103 -40.12 -4.10 0.24
N GLU A 1104 -40.74 -3.14 0.94
CA GLU A 1104 -41.82 -2.37 0.29
C GLU A 1104 -41.34 -1.06 -0.34
N ASP A 1105 -40.34 -0.35 0.20
CA ASP A 1105 -39.91 0.96 -0.32
C ASP A 1105 -38.60 0.94 -1.13
N ASP A 1106 -37.91 -0.20 -1.22
CA ASP A 1106 -36.67 -0.33 -1.99
C ASP A 1106 -36.95 -0.39 -3.51
N LEU A 1107 -36.45 0.63 -4.22
CA LEU A 1107 -36.56 0.77 -5.68
C LEU A 1107 -35.89 -0.40 -6.42
N TRP A 1108 -34.75 -0.89 -5.95
CA TRP A 1108 -34.01 -1.98 -6.60
C TRP A 1108 -34.71 -3.31 -6.43
N TYR A 1109 -35.37 -3.55 -5.29
CA TYR A 1109 -36.20 -4.73 -5.11
C TYR A 1109 -37.39 -4.74 -6.07
N ARG A 1110 -38.12 -3.61 -6.18
CA ARG A 1110 -39.26 -3.49 -7.12
C ARG A 1110 -38.81 -3.67 -8.57
N SER A 1111 -37.69 -3.05 -8.94
CA SER A 1111 -37.08 -3.20 -10.27
C SER A 1111 -36.69 -4.64 -10.54
N SER A 1112 -35.93 -5.27 -9.63
CA SER A 1112 -35.48 -6.66 -9.76
C SER A 1112 -36.64 -7.64 -9.92
N ARG A 1113 -37.74 -7.44 -9.18
CA ARG A 1113 -38.94 -8.27 -9.31
C ARG A 1113 -39.65 -8.08 -10.65
N HIS A 1114 -39.68 -6.86 -11.17
CA HIS A 1114 -40.28 -6.57 -12.46
C HIS A 1114 -39.46 -7.22 -13.58
N GLU A 1115 -38.15 -6.98 -13.61
CA GLU A 1115 -37.21 -7.57 -14.57
C GLU A 1115 -37.24 -9.10 -14.52
N LEU A 1116 -37.29 -9.69 -13.32
CA LEU A 1116 -37.41 -11.14 -13.14
C LEU A 1116 -38.72 -11.67 -13.74
N ALA A 1117 -39.83 -10.96 -13.54
CA ALA A 1117 -41.12 -11.37 -14.06
C ALA A 1117 -41.18 -11.27 -15.60
N GLU A 1118 -40.61 -10.23 -16.19
CA GLU A 1118 -40.52 -10.07 -17.65
C GLU A 1118 -39.61 -11.13 -18.26
N ALA A 1119 -38.40 -11.32 -17.73
CA ALA A 1119 -37.45 -12.33 -18.21
C ALA A 1119 -38.02 -13.76 -18.12
N CYS A 1120 -38.76 -14.09 -17.04
CA CYS A 1120 -39.45 -15.38 -16.93
C CYS A 1120 -40.58 -15.54 -17.96
N GLN A 1121 -41.37 -14.49 -18.21
CA GLN A 1121 -42.43 -14.54 -19.23
C GLN A 1121 -41.86 -14.69 -20.65
N GLU A 1122 -40.76 -14.00 -20.97
CA GLU A 1122 -40.05 -14.09 -22.24
C GLU A 1122 -39.51 -15.51 -22.45
N ARG A 1123 -38.84 -16.07 -21.43
CA ARG A 1123 -38.34 -17.45 -21.43
C ARG A 1123 -39.47 -18.46 -21.65
N ASP A 1124 -40.59 -18.32 -20.94
CA ASP A 1124 -41.72 -19.23 -21.04
C ASP A 1124 -42.42 -19.12 -22.41
N ARG A 1125 -42.47 -17.93 -23.03
CA ARG A 1125 -42.94 -17.76 -24.43
C ARG A 1125 -42.02 -18.46 -25.43
N ASN A 1126 -40.71 -18.34 -25.25
CA ASN A 1126 -39.70 -18.97 -26.13
C ASN A 1126 -39.61 -20.49 -25.96
N ILE A 1127 -40.01 -21.05 -24.81
CA ILE A 1127 -40.13 -22.51 -24.59
C ILE A 1127 -41.41 -23.07 -25.23
N VAL A 1128 -42.46 -22.24 -25.39
CA VAL A 1128 -43.76 -22.64 -25.96
C VAL A 1128 -43.82 -22.51 -27.49
N GLN A 1129 -42.94 -21.69 -28.10
CA GLN A 1129 -42.70 -21.64 -29.56
C GLN A 1129 -41.80 -22.78 -30.03
#